data_AF-A0A7C6LFH2-F1
#
_entry.id   AF-A0A7C6LFH2-F1
#
_cell.length_a   1.000
_cell.length_b   1.000
_cell.length_c   1.000
_cell.angle_alpha   90.00
_cell.angle_beta   90.00
_cell.angle_gamma   90.00
#
_symmetry.space_group_name_H-M   'P 1'
#
loop_
_entity.id
_entity.type
_entity.pdbx_description
1 polymer ?
#
loop_
_entity_poly.entity_id
_entity_poly.type
_entity_poly.pdbx_seq_one_letter_code
_entity_poly.pdbx_strand_id
1 'polypeptide(L)'
;MMPKAVEAGARLQVSHRDSFLILAPHCDDETIGTGFLISEAVRCGCRFRVAVVTNGDAYVYAAGTRYKRLRLPPEKHIEFAYLRQKESLAALQQLKCSREDVVFLGYPDRGLMAMWREAWEPDHLYRSPFTRADHSPYHNSYTSRAPYCGRSVVDDIQKLIVSLKPSYLVVPHPRDAHGDHVATFCFAIYAWQELRRQGYRHEMKILAYLVHRGTWPYPRGLHPGRTLAPPLSFYRLNENWLSLYPQNNAITAKYRALQQYKSQMSLQSRFLLSFVRKNELFCLYTPQRISGLVGPEHKSILIGGNTADWSEKQALSFPEPVKDTITRNVEQGADVRTISVHADMGYIYLQLETNGRIAGDFVFTIQLVSCSKPRRSLQLRFIVPDKVYMKSGHLWYATKEIVFKVRGKYLEMAVPRRHLAGAGCVFIYAETGRGRLMVDRTAWYVLFLPSSAGDSTVPVYATAHRKEIPEVATVFCRAFLPEIRRVLDGREPSLPMLTSLFEFLYTAEPGALLVAKADGQVIGYIYAPASLRHLWKTAFLRGYILRWVGYWLIGRYRFSFHALRTILMDKLYFVHHALKDDIEIDQRILSLGVLPERRGQGVAQELVRHALERFRTLGAEQVRLEVRPDNKPALHLYRKAGFTVKKVIGDTRGEWLVMVKNLRHEGD
;
A
#
# COMPACT_ATOMS: atom_id res chain seq x y z
N MET A 1 -19.60 -4.11 29.31
CA MET A 1 -18.69 -3.08 29.84
C MET A 1 -18.32 -2.13 28.71
N MET A 2 -18.71 -0.85 28.79
CA MET A 2 -18.19 0.16 27.87
C MET A 2 -16.75 0.52 28.30
N PRO A 3 -15.74 0.44 27.43
CA PRO A 3 -14.38 0.80 27.79
C PRO A 3 -14.26 2.31 28.04
N LYS A 4 -13.58 2.68 29.14
CA LYS A 4 -13.11 4.03 29.45
C LYS A 4 -12.16 4.52 28.34
N ALA A 5 -12.63 5.31 27.36
CA ALA A 5 -11.74 5.97 26.39
C ALA A 5 -12.28 7.26 25.75
N VAL A 6 -13.27 7.92 26.35
CA VAL A 6 -13.78 9.21 25.81
C VAL A 6 -13.95 10.24 26.94
N GLU A 7 -13.11 10.20 27.97
CA GLU A 7 -13.09 11.25 29.01
C GLU A 7 -11.97 12.29 28.82
N ALA A 8 -11.10 12.15 27.82
CA ALA A 8 -10.02 13.12 27.59
C ALA A 8 -9.64 13.30 26.11
N GLY A 9 -10.61 13.47 25.21
CA GLY A 9 -10.32 14.04 23.89
C GLY A 9 -9.83 15.47 24.08
N ALA A 10 -8.67 15.82 23.53
CA ALA A 10 -8.14 17.18 23.62
C ALA A 10 -9.17 18.19 23.07
N ARG A 11 -9.32 19.34 23.72
CA ARG A 11 -10.32 20.32 23.32
C ARG A 11 -9.78 21.16 22.16
N LEU A 12 -10.56 21.28 21.09
CA LEU A 12 -10.31 22.30 20.07
C LEU A 12 -10.81 23.64 20.60
N GLN A 13 -9.94 24.64 20.65
CA GLN A 13 -10.28 26.02 21.00
C GLN A 13 -10.11 26.90 19.76
N VAL A 14 -11.07 27.81 19.55
CA VAL A 14 -11.06 28.75 18.44
C VAL A 14 -10.77 30.14 19.00
N SER A 15 -9.77 30.81 18.42
CA SER A 15 -9.33 32.15 18.81
C SER A 15 -9.30 33.09 17.60
N HIS A 16 -9.35 34.40 17.83
CA HIS A 16 -9.30 35.41 16.77
C HIS A 16 -8.04 35.34 15.87
N ARG A 17 -6.98 34.65 16.31
CA ARG A 17 -5.74 34.44 15.54
C ARG A 17 -5.86 33.30 14.53
N ASP A 18 -6.89 32.48 14.66
CA ASP A 18 -7.10 31.34 13.79
C ASP A 18 -7.77 31.76 12.47
N SER A 19 -7.53 30.96 11.44
CA SER A 19 -8.19 31.11 10.15
C SER A 19 -8.45 29.76 9.50
N PHE A 20 -9.62 29.61 8.88
CA PHE A 20 -10.15 28.31 8.48
C PHE A 20 -10.54 28.29 7.01
N LEU A 21 -9.97 27.37 6.23
CA LEU A 21 -10.56 26.96 4.95
C LEU A 21 -11.36 25.68 5.18
N ILE A 22 -12.68 25.77 5.11
CA ILE A 22 -13.58 24.64 5.30
C ILE A 22 -14.00 24.12 3.93
N LEU A 23 -13.65 22.87 3.61
CA LEU A 23 -14.05 22.20 2.38
C LEU A 23 -15.18 21.22 2.66
N ALA A 24 -16.40 21.57 2.23
CA ALA A 24 -17.59 20.76 2.35
C ALA A 24 -17.89 20.03 1.03
N PRO A 25 -17.92 18.68 0.99
CA PRO A 25 -18.17 17.95 -0.26
C PRO A 25 -19.49 18.30 -0.92
N HIS A 26 -20.56 18.42 -0.14
CA HIS A 26 -21.89 18.79 -0.62
C HIS A 26 -22.55 19.88 0.25
N CYS A 27 -23.63 20.44 -0.28
CA CYS A 27 -24.51 21.39 0.41
C CYS A 27 -25.25 20.74 1.60
N ASP A 28 -24.69 20.81 2.79
CA ASP A 28 -25.18 20.35 4.11
C ASP A 28 -24.02 19.93 5.01
N ASP A 29 -22.96 19.38 4.41
CA ASP A 29 -21.76 18.92 5.10
C ASP A 29 -21.07 20.03 5.90
N GLU A 30 -21.10 21.27 5.42
CA GLU A 30 -20.57 22.45 6.12
C GLU A 30 -21.27 22.68 7.47
N THR A 31 -22.57 22.39 7.54
CA THR A 31 -23.35 22.55 8.76
C THR A 31 -23.28 21.29 9.62
N ILE A 32 -23.39 20.11 9.00
CA ILE A 32 -23.37 18.81 9.67
C ILE A 32 -22.05 18.61 10.41
N GLY A 33 -20.93 18.77 9.71
CA GLY A 33 -19.59 18.49 10.22
C GLY A 33 -18.95 19.66 10.98
N THR A 34 -19.29 20.91 10.62
CA THR A 34 -18.52 22.09 11.05
C THR A 34 -19.36 23.29 11.52
N GLY A 35 -20.66 23.11 11.76
CA GLY A 35 -21.55 24.20 12.17
C GLY A 35 -21.14 24.92 13.47
N PHE A 36 -20.60 24.21 14.48
CA PHE A 36 -20.05 24.86 15.68
C PHE A 36 -18.74 25.54 15.40
N LEU A 37 -17.87 24.95 14.57
CA LEU A 37 -16.63 25.60 14.15
C LEU A 37 -16.92 26.94 13.44
N ILE A 38 -17.89 26.97 12.52
CA ILE A 38 -18.32 28.20 11.84
C ILE A 38 -18.88 29.20 12.86
N SER A 39 -19.78 28.78 13.74
CA SER A 39 -20.36 29.65 14.77
C SER A 39 -19.30 30.26 15.69
N GLU A 40 -18.31 29.47 16.11
CA GLU A 40 -17.20 29.94 16.95
C GLU A 40 -16.24 30.84 16.18
N ALA A 41 -15.94 30.52 14.92
CA ALA A 41 -15.12 31.35 14.05
C ALA A 41 -15.73 32.75 13.87
N VAL A 42 -17.03 32.83 13.61
CA VAL A 42 -17.77 34.10 13.53
C VAL A 42 -17.72 34.84 14.87
N ARG A 43 -18.01 34.15 15.99
CA ARG A 43 -18.00 34.76 17.33
C ARG A 43 -16.63 35.34 17.70
N CYS A 44 -15.56 34.65 17.33
CA CYS A 44 -14.18 35.08 17.59
C CYS A 44 -13.63 36.08 16.56
N GLY A 45 -14.39 36.43 15.51
CA GLY A 45 -13.90 37.31 14.44
C GLY A 45 -12.77 36.71 13.62
N CYS A 46 -12.75 35.38 13.46
CA CYS A 46 -11.74 34.68 12.67
C CYS A 46 -11.91 34.97 11.18
N ARG A 47 -10.81 34.91 10.41
CA ARG A 47 -10.89 34.87 8.95
C ARG A 47 -11.21 33.45 8.49
N PHE A 48 -12.28 33.24 7.73
CA PHE A 48 -12.58 31.91 7.20
C PHE A 48 -13.25 31.95 5.83
N ARG A 49 -13.24 30.81 5.15
CA ARG A 49 -14.03 30.55 3.94
C ARG A 49 -14.67 29.18 4.04
N VAL A 50 -15.93 29.07 3.63
CA VAL A 50 -16.63 27.80 3.42
C VAL A 50 -16.69 27.56 1.92
N ALA A 51 -15.98 26.56 1.43
CA ALA A 51 -16.00 26.15 0.04
C ALA A 51 -16.78 24.83 -0.11
N VAL A 52 -17.93 24.90 -0.78
CA VAL A 52 -18.74 23.74 -1.10
C VAL A 52 -18.29 23.19 -2.46
N VAL A 53 -17.78 21.96 -2.47
CA VAL A 53 -17.08 21.37 -3.62
C VAL A 53 -18.06 20.95 -4.71
N THR A 54 -19.15 20.28 -4.35
CA THR A 54 -20.22 19.88 -5.27
C THR A 54 -21.56 20.46 -4.84
N ASN A 55 -22.45 20.70 -5.81
CA ASN A 55 -23.75 21.32 -5.53
C ASN A 55 -24.87 20.31 -5.24
N GLY A 56 -24.56 19.01 -5.17
CA GLY A 56 -25.55 17.99 -4.85
C GLY A 56 -26.52 17.64 -5.98
N ASP A 57 -26.08 17.80 -7.24
CA ASP A 57 -26.86 17.60 -8.46
C ASP A 57 -27.12 16.12 -8.80
N ALA A 58 -26.50 15.17 -8.10
CA ALA A 58 -26.66 13.74 -8.35
C ALA A 58 -27.54 13.02 -7.32
N TYR A 59 -28.17 13.74 -6.38
CA TYR A 59 -29.07 13.11 -5.41
C TYR A 59 -30.46 12.80 -6.01
N VAL A 60 -30.50 11.77 -6.86
CA VAL A 60 -31.67 11.36 -7.67
C VAL A 60 -32.94 11.17 -6.84
N TYR A 61 -32.86 10.57 -5.65
CA TYR A 61 -34.06 10.33 -4.83
C TYR A 61 -34.67 11.63 -4.31
N ALA A 62 -33.86 12.54 -3.75
CA ALA A 62 -34.36 13.83 -3.26
C ALA A 62 -34.92 14.68 -4.39
N ALA A 63 -34.19 14.77 -5.50
CA ALA A 63 -34.66 15.49 -6.68
C ALA A 63 -35.93 14.83 -7.27
N GLY A 64 -35.98 13.50 -7.34
CA GLY A 64 -37.11 12.74 -7.87
C GLY A 64 -38.37 12.89 -7.03
N THR A 65 -38.26 12.87 -5.70
CA THR A 65 -39.36 13.17 -4.78
C THR A 65 -39.83 14.62 -4.96
N ARG A 66 -38.89 15.58 -5.07
CA ARG A 66 -39.20 17.02 -5.21
C ARG A 66 -39.94 17.35 -6.51
N TYR A 67 -39.57 16.71 -7.61
CA TYR A 67 -40.17 16.92 -8.93
C TYR A 67 -41.23 15.86 -9.28
N LYS A 68 -41.49 14.91 -8.36
CA LYS A 68 -42.42 13.78 -8.55
C LYS A 68 -42.16 12.98 -9.84
N ARG A 69 -40.89 12.69 -10.14
CA ARG A 69 -40.45 11.95 -11.34
C ARG A 69 -39.36 10.92 -10.99
N LEU A 70 -39.44 9.72 -11.59
CA LEU A 70 -38.47 8.63 -11.41
C LEU A 70 -37.16 8.86 -12.19
N ARG A 71 -37.24 9.47 -13.37
CA ARG A 71 -36.09 9.90 -14.19
C ARG A 71 -36.19 11.39 -14.43
N LEU A 72 -35.12 12.11 -14.12
CA LEU A 72 -35.05 13.56 -14.28
C LEU A 72 -34.21 13.92 -15.50
N PRO A 73 -34.63 14.94 -16.27
CA PRO A 73 -33.78 15.48 -17.32
C PRO A 73 -32.63 16.30 -16.69
N PRO A 74 -31.50 16.48 -17.39
CA PRO A 74 -30.29 17.15 -16.87
C PRO A 74 -30.54 18.52 -16.25
N GLU A 75 -31.44 19.31 -16.83
CA GLU A 75 -31.75 20.68 -16.40
C GLU A 75 -32.38 20.69 -14.99
N LYS A 76 -33.13 19.64 -14.64
CA LYS A 76 -33.73 19.50 -13.30
C LYS A 76 -32.71 19.10 -12.24
N HIS A 77 -31.64 18.41 -12.61
CA HIS A 77 -30.52 18.18 -11.71
C HIS A 77 -29.79 19.49 -11.40
N ILE A 78 -29.59 20.34 -12.40
CA ILE A 78 -28.98 21.67 -12.24
C ILE A 78 -29.87 22.60 -11.40
N GLU A 79 -31.19 22.61 -11.66
CA GLU A 79 -32.16 23.39 -10.86
C GLU A 79 -32.16 22.94 -9.39
N PHE A 80 -32.09 21.63 -9.14
CA PHE A 80 -32.00 21.07 -7.79
C PHE A 80 -30.72 21.50 -7.07
N ALA A 81 -29.59 21.54 -7.77
CA ALA A 81 -28.34 22.06 -7.22
C ALA A 81 -28.45 23.52 -6.77
N TYR A 82 -29.04 24.42 -7.58
CA TYR A 82 -29.28 25.80 -7.14
C TYR A 82 -30.23 25.90 -5.94
N LEU A 83 -31.23 25.03 -5.83
CA LEU A 83 -32.05 24.94 -4.62
C LEU A 83 -31.18 24.58 -3.41
N ARG A 84 -30.33 23.56 -3.51
CA ARG A 84 -29.44 23.15 -2.42
C ARG A 84 -28.44 24.26 -2.03
N GLN A 85 -27.91 25.00 -2.99
CA GLN A 85 -27.06 26.17 -2.70
C GLN A 85 -27.82 27.23 -1.88
N LYS A 86 -29.08 27.52 -2.24
CA LYS A 86 -29.94 28.44 -1.46
C LYS A 86 -30.18 27.93 -0.04
N GLU A 87 -30.39 26.64 0.12
CA GLU A 87 -30.56 26.00 1.43
C GLU A 87 -29.28 26.11 2.28
N SER A 88 -28.09 25.84 1.71
CA SER A 88 -26.80 26.06 2.38
C SER A 88 -26.61 27.50 2.83
N LEU A 89 -26.88 28.48 1.96
CA LEU A 89 -26.77 29.89 2.33
C LEU A 89 -27.73 30.28 3.47
N ALA A 90 -28.98 29.80 3.41
CA ALA A 90 -29.96 30.03 4.49
C ALA A 90 -29.54 29.36 5.80
N ALA A 91 -28.97 28.16 5.75
CA ALA A 91 -28.46 27.44 6.92
C ALA A 91 -27.29 28.18 7.56
N LEU A 92 -26.30 28.58 6.76
CA LEU A 92 -25.13 29.31 7.22
C LEU A 92 -25.47 30.69 7.79
N GLN A 93 -26.51 31.35 7.26
CA GLN A 93 -27.04 32.58 7.84
C GLN A 93 -27.56 32.37 9.29
N GLN A 94 -28.15 31.20 9.61
CA GLN A 94 -28.53 30.88 11.00
C GLN A 94 -27.33 30.77 11.94
N LEU A 95 -26.15 30.48 11.39
CA LEU A 95 -24.86 30.46 12.10
C LEU A 95 -24.15 31.82 12.05
N LYS A 96 -24.82 32.87 11.57
CA LYS A 96 -24.29 34.24 11.38
C LYS A 96 -23.11 34.32 10.40
N CYS A 97 -22.93 33.33 9.54
CA CYS A 97 -21.95 33.34 8.47
C CYS A 97 -22.45 34.24 7.31
N SER A 98 -21.59 35.11 6.79
CA SER A 98 -21.91 35.98 5.65
C SER A 98 -21.94 35.18 4.36
N ARG A 99 -22.78 35.59 3.40
CA ARG A 99 -22.79 35.03 2.04
C ARG A 99 -21.42 35.16 1.38
N GLU A 100 -20.70 36.24 1.66
CA GLU A 100 -19.39 36.53 1.07
C GLU A 100 -18.35 35.50 1.45
N ASP A 101 -18.48 34.86 2.61
CA ASP A 101 -17.56 33.82 3.11
C ASP A 101 -17.81 32.45 2.49
N VAL A 102 -18.85 32.32 1.67
CA VAL A 102 -19.27 31.06 1.05
C VAL A 102 -18.95 31.06 -0.44
N VAL A 103 -18.25 30.04 -0.90
CA VAL A 103 -17.96 29.83 -2.32
C VAL A 103 -18.44 28.44 -2.76
N PHE A 104 -19.04 28.37 -3.95
CA PHE A 104 -19.42 27.10 -4.57
C PHE A 104 -18.41 26.79 -5.67
N LEU A 105 -17.73 25.65 -5.63
CA LEU A 105 -16.76 25.28 -6.67
C LEU A 105 -17.46 24.71 -7.91
N GLY A 106 -18.62 24.06 -7.71
CA GLY A 106 -19.48 23.63 -8.79
C GLY A 106 -18.99 22.41 -9.58
N TYR A 107 -18.24 21.52 -8.92
CA TYR A 107 -17.84 20.21 -9.45
C TYR A 107 -18.98 19.18 -9.33
N PRO A 108 -18.95 18.08 -10.10
CA PRO A 108 -20.09 17.16 -10.19
C PRO A 108 -20.21 16.27 -8.95
N ASP A 109 -21.41 16.23 -8.37
CA ASP A 109 -21.77 15.27 -7.32
C ASP A 109 -21.64 13.83 -7.86
N ARG A 110 -21.10 12.92 -7.04
CA ARG A 110 -20.71 11.53 -7.36
C ARG A 110 -19.60 11.39 -8.40
N GLY A 111 -18.99 12.49 -8.84
CA GLY A 111 -17.95 12.50 -9.86
C GLY A 111 -16.52 12.70 -9.34
N LEU A 112 -16.33 13.21 -8.12
CA LEU A 112 -15.00 13.63 -7.65
C LEU A 112 -14.01 12.47 -7.58
N MET A 113 -14.45 11.29 -7.13
CA MET A 113 -13.56 10.12 -7.05
C MET A 113 -13.16 9.61 -8.44
N ALA A 114 -14.03 9.73 -9.45
CA ALA A 114 -13.69 9.39 -10.84
C ALA A 114 -12.68 10.39 -11.41
N MET A 115 -12.83 11.67 -11.11
CA MET A 115 -11.85 12.71 -11.45
C MET A 115 -10.49 12.46 -10.75
N TRP A 116 -10.49 12.07 -9.48
CA TRP A 116 -9.27 11.74 -8.75
C TRP A 116 -8.53 10.54 -9.36
N ARG A 117 -9.26 9.47 -9.71
CA ARG A 117 -8.66 8.20 -10.16
C ARG A 117 -8.31 8.19 -11.65
N GLU A 118 -9.09 8.87 -12.49
CA GLU A 118 -9.05 8.69 -13.95
C GLU A 118 -9.02 10.02 -14.74
N ALA A 119 -9.96 10.94 -14.49
CA ALA A 119 -10.09 12.20 -15.23
C ALA A 119 -9.29 13.33 -14.56
N TRP A 120 -7.97 13.32 -14.76
CA TRP A 120 -7.04 14.24 -14.07
C TRP A 120 -6.75 15.54 -14.84
N GLU A 121 -6.34 15.45 -16.11
CA GLU A 121 -5.94 16.60 -16.92
C GLU A 121 -7.11 17.14 -17.78
N PRO A 122 -7.07 18.40 -18.24
CA PRO A 122 -8.14 19.01 -19.05
C PRO A 122 -8.41 18.35 -20.40
N ASP A 123 -7.50 17.52 -20.92
CA ASP A 123 -7.67 16.73 -22.14
C ASP A 123 -8.50 15.45 -21.91
N HIS A 124 -8.73 15.06 -20.65
CA HIS A 124 -9.57 13.92 -20.27
C HIS A 124 -10.58 14.35 -19.19
N LEU A 125 -11.70 14.91 -19.64
CA LEU A 125 -12.77 15.40 -18.78
C LEU A 125 -13.72 14.29 -18.33
N TYR A 126 -14.19 14.40 -17.08
CA TYR A 126 -15.30 13.61 -16.57
C TYR A 126 -16.63 14.21 -17.03
N ARG A 127 -17.50 13.40 -17.62
CA ARG A 127 -18.87 13.80 -17.98
C ARG A 127 -19.87 13.25 -16.97
N SER A 128 -20.59 14.13 -16.28
CA SER A 128 -21.61 13.72 -15.31
C SER A 128 -22.73 12.93 -15.99
N PRO A 129 -23.10 11.73 -15.52
CA PRO A 129 -24.23 10.99 -16.08
C PRO A 129 -25.59 11.64 -15.75
N PHE A 130 -25.63 12.58 -14.80
CA PHE A 130 -26.85 13.25 -14.35
C PHE A 130 -27.09 14.56 -15.12
N THR A 131 -26.13 15.48 -15.06
CA THR A 131 -26.24 16.79 -15.73
C THR A 131 -25.76 16.76 -17.18
N ARG A 132 -25.14 15.66 -17.63
CA ARG A 132 -24.49 15.49 -18.95
C ARG A 132 -23.38 16.51 -19.25
N ALA A 133 -23.02 17.33 -18.27
CA ALA A 133 -21.99 18.35 -18.37
C ALA A 133 -20.60 17.77 -18.06
N ASP A 134 -19.59 18.30 -18.73
CA ASP A 134 -18.16 18.07 -18.53
C ASP A 134 -17.43 19.35 -18.06
N HIS A 135 -18.18 20.43 -17.88
CA HIS A 135 -17.79 21.69 -17.29
C HIS A 135 -18.87 22.14 -16.31
N SER A 136 -18.50 22.97 -15.35
CA SER A 136 -19.45 23.51 -14.38
C SER A 136 -20.57 24.28 -15.08
N PRO A 137 -21.85 23.86 -14.98
CA PRO A 137 -22.98 24.53 -15.61
C PRO A 137 -23.48 25.72 -14.78
N TYR A 138 -22.85 26.03 -13.65
CA TYR A 138 -23.33 27.03 -12.71
C TYR A 138 -22.68 28.39 -12.94
N HIS A 139 -23.49 29.44 -13.00
CA HIS A 139 -23.00 30.81 -13.24
C HIS A 139 -22.24 31.38 -12.04
N ASN A 140 -22.45 30.82 -10.85
CA ASN A 140 -21.84 31.25 -9.60
C ASN A 140 -20.72 30.31 -9.11
N SER A 141 -20.22 29.43 -9.97
CA SER A 141 -19.03 28.64 -9.66
C SER A 141 -17.81 29.55 -9.48
N TYR A 142 -16.97 29.21 -8.51
CA TYR A 142 -15.77 29.98 -8.16
C TYR A 142 -14.87 30.23 -9.38
N THR A 143 -14.60 29.18 -10.17
CA THR A 143 -14.10 29.31 -11.53
C THR A 143 -15.25 29.11 -12.52
N SER A 144 -15.55 30.14 -13.32
CA SER A 144 -16.61 30.07 -14.33
C SER A 144 -16.33 28.95 -15.33
N ARG A 145 -17.34 28.12 -15.59
CA ARG A 145 -17.25 26.95 -16.48
C ARG A 145 -16.04 26.05 -16.20
N ALA A 146 -15.66 25.87 -14.93
CA ALA A 146 -14.53 25.01 -14.56
C ALA A 146 -14.63 23.62 -15.22
N PRO A 147 -13.59 23.13 -15.92
CA PRO A 147 -13.60 21.81 -16.51
C PRO A 147 -13.63 20.74 -15.42
N TYR A 148 -14.36 19.65 -15.66
CA TYR A 148 -14.46 18.53 -14.73
C TYR A 148 -13.26 17.58 -14.87
N CYS A 149 -12.10 18.06 -14.42
CA CYS A 149 -10.89 17.26 -14.26
C CYS A 149 -10.23 17.54 -12.90
N GLY A 150 -9.39 16.62 -12.44
CA GLY A 150 -8.70 16.74 -11.14
C GLY A 150 -7.82 17.99 -11.01
N ARG A 151 -7.12 18.38 -12.08
CA ARG A 151 -6.27 19.59 -12.13
C ARG A 151 -7.06 20.85 -11.78
N SER A 152 -8.26 21.00 -12.33
CA SER A 152 -9.17 22.11 -12.07
C SER A 152 -9.49 22.23 -10.57
N VAL A 153 -9.85 21.11 -9.92
CA VAL A 153 -10.17 21.08 -8.47
C VAL A 153 -8.97 21.51 -7.64
N VAL A 154 -7.78 21.01 -7.99
CA VAL A 154 -6.53 21.38 -7.32
C VAL A 154 -6.26 22.87 -7.47
N ASP A 155 -6.38 23.43 -8.68
CA ASP A 155 -6.14 24.86 -8.93
C ASP A 155 -7.06 25.75 -8.09
N ASP A 156 -8.35 25.42 -8.00
CA ASP A 156 -9.30 26.20 -7.20
C ASP A 156 -9.03 26.12 -5.69
N ILE A 157 -8.70 24.92 -5.18
CA ILE A 157 -8.28 24.78 -3.77
C ILE A 157 -6.98 25.55 -3.52
N GLN A 158 -6.01 25.52 -4.44
CA GLN A 158 -4.77 26.27 -4.31
C GLN A 158 -5.01 27.79 -4.26
N LYS A 159 -5.87 28.33 -5.14
CA LYS A 159 -6.27 29.76 -5.10
C LYS A 159 -6.87 30.12 -3.75
N LEU A 160 -7.73 29.27 -3.18
CA LEU A 160 -8.33 29.49 -1.86
C LEU A 160 -7.29 29.44 -0.73
N ILE A 161 -6.38 28.45 -0.74
CA ILE A 161 -5.28 28.35 0.24
C ILE A 161 -4.39 29.59 0.17
N VAL A 162 -3.98 30.02 -1.03
CA VAL A 162 -3.06 31.15 -1.22
C VAL A 162 -3.71 32.49 -0.84
N SER A 163 -4.98 32.69 -1.18
CA SER A 163 -5.70 33.93 -0.86
C SER A 163 -6.03 34.05 0.62
N LEU A 164 -6.48 32.95 1.26
CA LEU A 164 -6.89 32.96 2.66
C LEU A 164 -5.71 32.78 3.63
N LYS A 165 -4.62 32.10 3.23
CA LYS A 165 -3.52 31.69 4.12
C LYS A 165 -4.02 31.09 5.45
N PRO A 166 -4.86 30.06 5.42
CA PRO A 166 -5.52 29.55 6.62
C PRO A 166 -4.53 28.90 7.58
N SER A 167 -4.75 29.02 8.90
CA SER A 167 -4.03 28.22 9.90
C SER A 167 -4.55 26.79 9.98
N TYR A 168 -5.81 26.57 9.58
CA TYR A 168 -6.46 25.25 9.50
C TYR A 168 -7.12 25.00 8.14
N LEU A 169 -6.80 23.86 7.54
CA LEU A 169 -7.58 23.26 6.47
C LEU A 169 -8.51 22.21 7.06
N VAL A 170 -9.82 22.42 6.89
CA VAL A 170 -10.86 21.56 7.45
C VAL A 170 -11.46 20.76 6.31
N VAL A 171 -11.32 19.43 6.37
CA VAL A 171 -11.65 18.50 5.29
C VAL A 171 -12.40 17.29 5.81
N PRO A 172 -13.12 16.54 4.96
CA PRO A 172 -13.67 15.26 5.37
C PRO A 172 -12.58 14.27 5.76
N HIS A 173 -12.94 13.32 6.60
CA HIS A 173 -12.03 12.27 7.05
C HIS A 173 -11.65 11.33 5.89
N PRO A 174 -10.38 10.92 5.74
CA PRO A 174 -9.96 10.00 4.66
C PRO A 174 -10.60 8.61 4.72
N ARG A 175 -11.22 8.29 5.87
CA ARG A 175 -11.98 7.07 6.15
C ARG A 175 -13.50 7.28 6.10
N ASP A 176 -13.99 8.37 5.51
CA ASP A 176 -15.42 8.53 5.27
C ASP A 176 -15.92 7.47 4.26
N ALA A 177 -17.16 7.02 4.41
CA ALA A 177 -17.76 6.03 3.53
C ALA A 177 -18.17 6.62 2.16
N HIS A 178 -18.32 7.93 2.02
CA HIS A 178 -18.73 8.57 0.77
C HIS A 178 -17.54 8.87 -0.16
N GLY A 179 -17.67 8.52 -1.44
CA GLY A 179 -16.61 8.70 -2.43
C GLY A 179 -16.15 10.15 -2.59
N ASP A 180 -17.09 11.10 -2.66
CA ASP A 180 -16.77 12.52 -2.80
C ASP A 180 -16.13 13.14 -1.55
N HIS A 181 -16.44 12.60 -0.35
CA HIS A 181 -15.79 13.04 0.89
C HIS A 181 -14.32 12.67 0.85
N VAL A 182 -14.03 11.41 0.53
CA VAL A 182 -12.67 10.90 0.41
C VAL A 182 -11.91 11.60 -0.72
N ALA A 183 -12.56 11.87 -1.86
CA ALA A 183 -11.94 12.61 -2.96
C ALA A 183 -11.61 14.06 -2.59
N THR A 184 -12.52 14.75 -1.88
CA THR A 184 -12.29 16.11 -1.37
C THR A 184 -11.05 16.16 -0.47
N PHE A 185 -10.90 15.20 0.44
CA PHE A 185 -9.68 15.04 1.22
C PHE A 185 -8.45 14.88 0.30
N CYS A 186 -8.49 13.96 -0.67
CA CYS A 186 -7.35 13.69 -1.56
C CYS A 186 -6.92 14.94 -2.34
N PHE A 187 -7.87 15.66 -2.96
CA PHE A 187 -7.59 16.88 -3.70
C PHE A 187 -7.01 17.98 -2.80
N ALA A 188 -7.56 18.14 -1.60
CA ALA A 188 -7.09 19.16 -0.67
C ALA A 188 -5.66 18.92 -0.19
N ILE A 189 -5.33 17.67 0.17
CA ILE A 189 -3.97 17.32 0.57
C ILE A 189 -3.02 17.43 -0.62
N TYR A 190 -3.42 16.99 -1.81
CA TYR A 190 -2.61 17.12 -3.02
C TYR A 190 -2.30 18.59 -3.33
N ALA A 191 -3.32 19.45 -3.31
CA ALA A 191 -3.20 20.88 -3.54
C ALA A 191 -2.18 21.53 -2.59
N TRP A 192 -2.27 21.21 -1.30
CA TRP A 192 -1.34 21.70 -0.29
C TRP A 192 0.09 21.17 -0.50
N GLN A 193 0.28 19.88 -0.75
CA GLN A 193 1.61 19.31 -0.97
C GLN A 193 2.27 19.87 -2.24
N GLU A 194 1.49 20.07 -3.30
CA GLU A 194 1.99 20.66 -4.53
C GLU A 194 2.42 22.12 -4.33
N LEU A 195 1.64 22.93 -3.58
CA LEU A 195 2.04 24.29 -3.20
C LEU A 195 3.35 24.31 -2.40
N ARG A 196 3.48 23.43 -1.40
CA ARG A 196 4.71 23.35 -0.59
C ARG A 196 5.94 23.04 -1.45
N ARG A 197 5.77 22.16 -2.43
CA ARG A 197 6.83 21.80 -3.39
C ARG A 197 7.20 22.96 -4.32
N GLN A 198 6.24 23.85 -4.61
CA GLN A 198 6.44 25.09 -5.36
C GLN A 198 7.00 26.24 -4.52
N GLY A 199 7.37 26.00 -3.25
CA GLY A 199 7.98 27.01 -2.39
C GLY A 199 7.03 27.66 -1.39
N TYR A 200 5.74 27.31 -1.36
CA TYR A 200 4.81 27.84 -0.37
C TYR A 200 5.21 27.41 1.05
N ARG A 201 5.40 28.38 1.95
CA ARG A 201 5.94 28.15 3.30
C ARG A 201 4.93 28.25 4.44
N HIS A 202 3.72 28.76 4.17
CA HIS A 202 2.70 28.92 5.21
C HIS A 202 2.30 27.57 5.79
N GLU A 203 2.48 27.43 7.10
CA GLU A 203 2.13 26.22 7.82
C GLU A 203 0.64 26.17 8.12
N MET A 204 0.10 24.95 8.12
CA MET A 204 -1.32 24.72 8.26
C MET A 204 -1.55 23.37 8.94
N LYS A 205 -2.49 23.34 9.87
CA LYS A 205 -2.97 22.11 10.52
C LYS A 205 -4.16 21.58 9.74
N ILE A 206 -4.33 20.26 9.70
CA ILE A 206 -5.45 19.63 9.01
C ILE A 206 -6.44 19.09 10.05
N LEU A 207 -7.66 19.60 10.03
CA LEU A 207 -8.76 19.09 10.84
C LEU A 207 -9.68 18.24 9.96
N ALA A 208 -9.75 16.95 10.24
CA ALA A 208 -10.54 16.00 9.48
C ALA A 208 -11.87 15.71 10.21
N TYR A 209 -13.02 16.00 9.60
CA TYR A 209 -14.34 15.73 10.18
C TYR A 209 -15.01 14.53 9.50
N LEU A 210 -15.82 13.76 10.24
CA LEU A 210 -16.46 12.55 9.73
C LEU A 210 -17.98 12.77 9.57
N VAL A 211 -18.56 12.26 8.49
CA VAL A 211 -20.01 12.32 8.25
C VAL A 211 -20.59 10.92 8.09
N HIS A 212 -20.02 10.09 7.20
CA HIS A 212 -20.59 8.78 6.89
C HIS A 212 -19.69 7.65 7.41
N ARG A 213 -20.17 6.91 8.42
CA ARG A 213 -19.57 5.62 8.82
C ARG A 213 -20.56 4.66 9.45
N GLY A 214 -20.98 3.63 8.70
CA GLY A 214 -21.88 2.59 9.19
C GLY A 214 -23.15 3.17 9.82
N THR A 215 -23.39 2.89 11.10
CA THR A 215 -24.55 3.41 11.85
C THR A 215 -24.29 4.72 12.58
N TRP A 216 -23.05 5.22 12.59
CA TRP A 216 -22.67 6.47 13.25
C TRP A 216 -23.27 7.70 12.52
N PRO A 217 -23.66 8.77 13.22
CA PRO A 217 -23.72 8.91 14.68
C PRO A 217 -24.80 8.04 15.34
N TYR A 218 -24.48 7.45 16.50
CA TYR A 218 -25.43 6.66 17.29
C TYR A 218 -25.68 7.30 18.67
N PRO A 219 -26.94 7.32 19.18
CA PRO A 219 -28.17 6.97 18.47
C PRO A 219 -28.52 8.00 17.38
N ARG A 220 -29.16 7.58 16.28
CA ARG A 220 -29.64 8.52 15.24
C ARG A 220 -30.80 9.40 15.77
N GLY A 221 -31.00 10.57 15.18
CA GLY A 221 -32.01 11.56 15.56
C GLY A 221 -31.50 12.69 16.45
N LEU A 222 -32.41 13.57 16.87
CA LEU A 222 -32.13 14.77 17.65
C LEU A 222 -31.76 14.42 19.10
N HIS A 223 -30.50 14.65 19.50
CA HIS A 223 -30.02 14.42 20.88
C HIS A 223 -29.08 15.54 21.36
N PRO A 224 -29.57 16.79 21.53
CA PRO A 224 -28.74 17.95 21.90
C PRO A 224 -28.04 17.79 23.26
N GLY A 225 -28.58 16.96 24.16
CA GLY A 225 -27.99 16.69 25.48
C GLY A 225 -26.84 15.67 25.48
N ARG A 226 -26.53 15.03 24.35
CA ARG A 226 -25.51 13.97 24.25
C ARG A 226 -24.24 14.47 23.55
N THR A 227 -23.09 13.98 24.01
CA THR A 227 -21.79 14.17 23.36
C THR A 227 -21.69 13.24 22.15
N LEU A 228 -21.12 13.73 21.06
CA LEU A 228 -20.68 12.95 19.92
C LEU A 228 -19.32 12.32 20.26
N ALA A 229 -19.24 10.99 20.19
CA ALA A 229 -18.00 10.23 20.35
C ALA A 229 -17.56 9.64 18.99
N PRO A 230 -16.27 9.37 18.77
CA PRO A 230 -15.80 8.70 17.55
C PRO A 230 -16.52 7.36 17.32
N PRO A 231 -16.64 6.88 16.07
CA PRO A 231 -17.21 5.57 15.80
C PRO A 231 -16.46 4.47 16.55
N LEU A 232 -17.17 3.47 17.07
CA LEU A 232 -16.54 2.34 17.79
C LEU A 232 -15.50 1.60 16.94
N SER A 233 -15.69 1.55 15.62
CA SER A 233 -14.75 0.92 14.70
C SER A 233 -13.41 1.64 14.60
N PHE A 234 -13.31 2.88 15.08
CA PHE A 234 -12.09 3.70 15.10
C PHE A 234 -11.29 3.54 16.40
N TYR A 235 -11.82 2.83 17.39
CA TYR A 235 -11.19 2.67 18.71
C TYR A 235 -9.74 2.14 18.63
N ARG A 236 -9.48 1.20 17.71
CA ARG A 236 -8.15 0.59 17.53
C ARG A 236 -7.16 1.45 16.75
N LEU A 237 -7.62 2.56 16.16
CA LEU A 237 -6.78 3.40 15.31
C LEU A 237 -5.93 4.40 16.11
N ASN A 238 -6.29 4.65 17.38
CA ASN A 238 -5.63 5.62 18.26
C ASN A 238 -5.43 7.00 17.59
N GLU A 239 -6.43 7.45 16.82
CA GLU A 239 -6.40 8.73 16.14
C GLU A 239 -6.51 9.91 17.12
N ASN A 240 -5.94 11.06 16.75
CA ASN A 240 -5.94 12.26 17.58
C ASN A 240 -7.26 13.02 17.46
N TRP A 241 -8.27 12.56 18.20
CA TRP A 241 -9.59 13.17 18.23
C TRP A 241 -9.65 14.41 19.12
N LEU A 242 -10.11 15.51 18.52
CA LEU A 242 -10.41 16.76 19.17
C LEU A 242 -11.92 16.97 19.29
N SER A 243 -12.38 17.45 20.44
CA SER A 243 -13.77 17.87 20.63
C SER A 243 -13.88 19.38 20.67
N LEU A 244 -14.78 19.94 19.87
CA LEU A 244 -15.17 21.35 19.93
C LEU A 244 -16.52 21.46 20.65
N TYR A 245 -16.52 22.07 21.82
CA TYR A 245 -17.74 22.45 22.54
C TYR A 245 -18.01 23.93 22.26
N PRO A 246 -19.15 24.28 21.66
CA PRO A 246 -19.44 25.66 21.34
C PRO A 246 -19.75 26.48 22.60
N GLN A 247 -19.56 27.79 22.51
CA GLN A 247 -20.09 28.73 23.50
C GLN A 247 -21.53 29.13 23.13
N ASN A 248 -22.33 29.52 24.13
CA ASN A 248 -23.69 30.05 23.96
C ASN A 248 -24.70 29.05 23.32
N ASN A 249 -25.73 29.59 22.65
CA ASN A 249 -26.86 28.86 22.07
C ASN A 249 -26.57 28.22 20.69
N ALA A 250 -25.30 27.93 20.36
CA ALA A 250 -24.91 27.42 19.05
C ALA A 250 -25.57 26.07 18.69
N ILE A 251 -25.90 25.24 19.69
CA ILE A 251 -26.67 23.98 19.48
C ILE A 251 -28.02 24.29 18.81
N THR A 252 -28.74 25.30 19.31
CA THR A 252 -30.03 25.73 18.75
C THR A 252 -29.85 26.37 17.38
N ALA A 253 -28.79 27.16 17.18
CA ALA A 253 -28.46 27.74 15.87
C ALA A 253 -28.17 26.64 14.83
N LYS A 254 -27.35 25.64 15.17
CA LYS A 254 -27.07 24.47 14.32
C LYS A 254 -28.32 23.65 14.01
N TYR A 255 -29.20 23.45 15.00
CA TYR A 255 -30.48 22.79 14.77
C TYR A 255 -31.33 23.56 13.74
N ARG A 256 -31.49 24.87 13.89
CA ARG A 256 -32.24 25.73 12.95
C ARG A 256 -31.59 25.79 11.57
N ALA A 257 -30.26 25.78 11.51
CA ALA A 257 -29.48 25.71 10.28
C ALA A 257 -29.79 24.41 9.52
N LEU A 258 -29.73 23.25 10.21
CA LEU A 258 -30.04 21.95 9.61
C LEU A 258 -31.48 21.85 9.09
N GLN A 259 -32.44 22.54 9.72
CA GLN A 259 -33.81 22.60 9.25
C GLN A 259 -33.98 23.38 7.91
N GLN A 260 -33.00 24.19 7.50
CA GLN A 260 -33.07 24.92 6.23
C GLN A 260 -32.84 24.02 5.01
N TYR A 261 -32.19 22.86 5.17
CA TYR A 261 -32.04 21.86 4.12
C TYR A 261 -33.34 21.07 3.89
N LYS A 262 -34.41 21.77 3.52
CA LYS A 262 -35.77 21.22 3.36
C LYS A 262 -35.78 20.03 2.41
N SER A 263 -35.01 20.11 1.32
CA SER A 263 -34.85 19.05 0.33
C SER A 263 -34.26 17.76 0.92
N GLN A 264 -33.41 17.87 1.94
CA GLN A 264 -32.76 16.75 2.61
C GLN A 264 -33.59 16.26 3.80
N MET A 265 -34.16 17.19 4.57
CA MET A 265 -34.95 16.90 5.77
C MET A 265 -36.17 16.01 5.48
N SER A 266 -36.80 16.14 4.30
CA SER A 266 -37.94 15.28 3.92
C SER A 266 -37.59 13.79 3.80
N LEU A 267 -36.31 13.45 3.58
CA LEU A 267 -35.86 12.07 3.39
C LEU A 267 -34.92 11.58 4.49
N GLN A 268 -34.11 12.49 5.04
CA GLN A 268 -32.97 12.17 5.88
C GLN A 268 -32.97 12.91 7.22
N SER A 269 -34.09 13.53 7.64
CA SER A 269 -34.17 14.28 8.91
C SER A 269 -33.56 13.53 10.10
N ARG A 270 -33.86 12.23 10.24
CA ARG A 270 -33.30 11.41 11.33
C ARG A 270 -31.76 11.29 11.27
N PHE A 271 -31.16 11.30 10.08
CA PHE A 271 -29.70 11.31 9.91
C PHE A 271 -29.14 12.72 10.13
N LEU A 272 -29.65 13.76 9.47
CA LEU A 272 -29.15 15.13 9.63
C LEU A 272 -29.19 15.59 11.11
N LEU A 273 -30.32 15.36 11.78
CA LEU A 273 -30.48 15.73 13.20
C LEU A 273 -29.60 14.93 14.16
N SER A 274 -28.97 13.84 13.70
CA SER A 274 -28.00 13.06 14.50
C SER A 274 -26.70 13.82 14.80
N PHE A 275 -26.46 14.94 14.13
CA PHE A 275 -25.30 15.81 14.37
C PHE A 275 -25.61 16.99 15.29
N VAL A 276 -26.85 17.12 15.76
CA VAL A 276 -27.19 18.05 16.84
C VAL A 276 -26.82 17.39 18.17
N ARG A 277 -25.66 17.76 18.70
CA ARG A 277 -24.97 17.20 19.87
C ARG A 277 -24.35 18.31 20.71
N LYS A 278 -23.78 17.95 21.88
CA LYS A 278 -23.04 18.87 22.74
C LYS A 278 -21.71 19.36 22.14
N ASN A 279 -21.14 18.63 21.20
CA ASN A 279 -19.85 18.92 20.57
C ASN A 279 -19.84 18.53 19.09
N GLU A 280 -18.84 19.06 18.39
CA GLU A 280 -18.32 18.53 17.14
C GLU A 280 -17.03 17.76 17.36
N LEU A 281 -16.72 16.86 16.43
CA LEU A 281 -15.52 16.03 16.47
C LEU A 281 -14.66 16.27 15.24
N PHE A 282 -13.36 16.43 15.48
CA PHE A 282 -12.34 16.57 14.46
C PHE A 282 -11.20 15.60 14.77
N CYS A 283 -10.52 15.11 13.76
CA CYS A 283 -9.26 14.37 13.90
C CYS A 283 -8.12 15.26 13.39
N LEU A 284 -7.08 15.46 14.21
CA LEU A 284 -5.90 16.19 13.77
C LEU A 284 -5.06 15.29 12.86
N TYR A 285 -5.15 15.53 11.55
CA TYR A 285 -4.46 14.71 10.56
C TYR A 285 -3.04 15.19 10.31
N THR A 286 -2.08 14.27 10.38
CA THR A 286 -0.67 14.51 10.04
C THR A 286 -0.25 13.52 8.95
N PRO A 287 0.13 13.98 7.75
CA PRO A 287 0.69 13.09 6.74
C PRO A 287 1.96 12.41 7.28
N GLN A 288 2.13 11.14 6.97
CA GLN A 288 3.12 10.30 7.63
C GLN A 288 4.42 10.31 6.83
N ARG A 289 5.56 10.27 7.50
CA ARG A 289 6.87 10.22 6.87
C ARG A 289 7.49 8.86 7.11
N ILE A 290 7.86 8.18 6.03
CA ILE A 290 8.67 6.97 6.14
C ILE A 290 10.08 7.43 6.52
N SER A 291 10.54 7.04 7.71
CA SER A 291 11.93 7.16 8.12
C SER A 291 12.76 6.28 7.20
N GLY A 292 13.32 6.85 6.14
CA GLY A 292 14.28 6.14 5.31
C GLY A 292 15.53 5.89 6.14
N LEU A 293 15.93 4.63 6.29
CA LEU A 293 17.32 4.31 6.61
C LEU A 293 18.15 4.58 5.35
N VAL A 294 18.38 5.85 5.02
CA VAL A 294 19.20 6.22 3.86
C VAL A 294 20.67 6.01 4.22
N GLY A 295 21.32 5.00 3.63
CA GLY A 295 22.75 4.75 3.83
C GLY A 295 23.23 3.37 3.33
N PRO A 296 24.55 3.10 3.36
CA PRO A 296 25.15 1.83 2.93
C PRO A 296 24.77 0.61 3.80
N GLU A 297 24.09 0.83 4.93
CA GLU A 297 23.52 -0.21 5.81
C GLU A 297 22.04 -0.52 5.53
N HIS A 298 21.48 0.00 4.43
CA HIS A 298 20.07 -0.19 4.07
C HIS A 298 19.75 -1.67 3.82
N LYS A 299 19.02 -2.30 4.74
CA LYS A 299 18.56 -3.68 4.60
C LYS A 299 17.27 -3.72 3.78
N SER A 300 17.30 -4.30 2.58
CA SER A 300 16.09 -4.47 1.75
C SER A 300 15.07 -5.41 2.42
N ILE A 301 13.77 -5.26 2.16
CA ILE A 301 12.75 -6.24 2.59
C ILE A 301 12.78 -7.47 1.68
N LEU A 302 12.73 -8.68 2.27
CA LEU A 302 12.50 -9.93 1.53
C LEU A 302 11.00 -10.14 1.29
N ILE A 303 10.59 -10.24 0.03
CA ILE A 303 9.20 -10.62 -0.30
C ILE A 303 9.05 -12.14 -0.19
N GLY A 304 8.50 -12.63 0.91
CA GLY A 304 8.50 -14.07 1.22
C GLY A 304 7.52 -14.53 2.29
N GLY A 305 6.72 -13.61 2.86
CA GLY A 305 5.78 -13.88 3.93
C GLY A 305 6.47 -14.11 5.27
N ASN A 306 7.60 -13.45 5.53
CA ASN A 306 8.20 -13.37 6.86
C ASN A 306 7.83 -12.01 7.47
N THR A 307 6.96 -12.02 8.48
CA THR A 307 6.53 -10.77 9.13
C THR A 307 7.63 -10.13 9.98
N ALA A 308 8.63 -10.89 10.43
CA ALA A 308 9.74 -10.37 11.23
C ALA A 308 10.55 -9.30 10.48
N ASP A 309 10.73 -9.48 9.17
CA ASP A 309 11.39 -8.51 8.29
C ASP A 309 10.74 -7.12 8.34
N TRP A 310 9.42 -7.05 8.53
CA TRP A 310 8.66 -5.81 8.52
C TRP A 310 8.77 -5.06 9.85
N SER A 311 8.76 -5.80 10.97
CA SER A 311 8.93 -5.22 12.31
C SER A 311 10.35 -4.71 12.54
N GLU A 312 11.38 -5.48 12.16
CA GLU A 312 12.78 -5.09 12.34
C GLU A 312 13.15 -3.82 11.56
N LYS A 313 12.50 -3.62 10.39
CA LYS A 313 12.76 -2.49 9.50
C LYS A 313 11.84 -1.28 9.76
N GLN A 314 11.15 -1.28 10.91
CA GLN A 314 10.29 -0.19 11.37
C GLN A 314 9.26 0.24 10.31
N ALA A 315 8.62 -0.73 9.64
CA ALA A 315 7.55 -0.41 8.69
C ALA A 315 6.43 0.36 9.38
N LEU A 316 5.93 1.42 8.73
CA LEU A 316 4.77 2.15 9.23
C LEU A 316 3.54 1.28 9.05
N SER A 317 2.88 0.94 10.14
CA SER A 317 1.72 0.06 10.13
C SER A 317 0.46 0.86 10.43
N PHE A 318 -0.50 0.81 9.52
CA PHE A 318 -1.77 1.51 9.65
C PHE A 318 -2.89 0.51 9.88
N PRO A 319 -3.48 0.46 11.08
CA PRO A 319 -4.65 -0.36 11.32
C PRO A 319 -5.83 0.16 10.51
N GLU A 320 -6.69 -0.74 10.06
CA GLU A 320 -7.95 -0.45 9.41
C GLU A 320 -9.13 -0.93 10.27
N PRO A 321 -10.27 -0.22 10.25
CA PRO A 321 -11.46 -0.71 10.93
C PRO A 321 -11.97 -1.99 10.29
N VAL A 322 -12.08 -3.05 11.09
CA VAL A 322 -12.57 -4.36 10.63
C VAL A 322 -14.07 -4.54 10.87
N LYS A 323 -14.73 -5.39 10.07
CA LYS A 323 -16.16 -5.76 10.20
C LYS A 323 -17.16 -4.60 10.08
N ASP A 324 -16.80 -3.56 9.36
CA ASP A 324 -17.60 -2.34 9.25
C ASP A 324 -18.44 -2.27 7.95
N THR A 325 -18.15 -3.14 6.98
CA THR A 325 -18.94 -3.32 5.76
C THR A 325 -20.09 -4.31 5.96
N ILE A 326 -21.23 -4.10 5.28
CA ILE A 326 -22.49 -4.86 5.45
C ILE A 326 -22.36 -6.35 5.03
N THR A 327 -21.30 -6.73 4.31
CA THR A 327 -20.94 -8.11 3.90
C THR A 327 -20.41 -8.98 5.06
N ARG A 328 -20.99 -8.79 6.26
CA ARG A 328 -20.47 -9.07 7.60
C ARG A 328 -19.99 -10.49 7.91
N ASN A 329 -20.26 -11.50 7.08
CA ASN A 329 -20.03 -12.90 7.45
C ASN A 329 -19.36 -13.79 6.40
N VAL A 330 -19.09 -13.32 5.17
CA VAL A 330 -18.79 -14.27 4.09
C VAL A 330 -17.29 -14.41 3.78
N GLU A 331 -16.44 -13.38 3.95
CA GLU A 331 -15.07 -13.46 3.37
C GLU A 331 -13.98 -12.76 4.20
N GLN A 332 -13.62 -13.33 5.36
CA GLN A 332 -12.55 -12.80 6.23
C GLN A 332 -11.19 -12.60 5.53
N GLY A 333 -10.93 -13.35 4.44
CA GLY A 333 -9.70 -13.24 3.63
C GLY A 333 -9.61 -11.99 2.75
N ALA A 334 -10.67 -11.17 2.69
CA ALA A 334 -10.70 -9.90 1.97
C ALA A 334 -10.91 -8.66 2.88
N ASP A 335 -11.25 -8.85 4.16
CA ASP A 335 -11.38 -7.80 5.18
C ASP A 335 -9.97 -7.35 5.62
N VAL A 336 -9.54 -6.16 5.20
CA VAL A 336 -8.19 -5.64 5.45
C VAL A 336 -8.12 -5.14 6.88
N ARG A 337 -7.19 -5.70 7.64
CA ARG A 337 -6.94 -5.34 9.04
C ARG A 337 -5.84 -4.30 9.17
N THR A 338 -4.82 -4.40 8.34
CA THR A 338 -3.61 -3.56 8.45
C THR A 338 -2.99 -3.36 7.07
N ILE A 339 -2.51 -2.15 6.80
CA ILE A 339 -1.58 -1.87 5.70
C ILE A 339 -0.25 -1.39 6.28
N SER A 340 0.81 -2.14 6.03
CA SER A 340 2.17 -1.77 6.42
C SER A 340 2.95 -1.29 5.21
N VAL A 341 3.70 -0.20 5.38
CA VAL A 341 4.45 0.45 4.30
C VAL A 341 5.90 0.70 4.72
N HIS A 342 6.81 0.37 3.82
CA HIS A 342 8.22 0.73 3.90
C HIS A 342 8.68 1.18 2.51
N ALA A 343 9.78 1.92 2.42
CA ALA A 343 10.34 2.33 1.14
C ALA A 343 11.85 2.46 1.22
N ASP A 344 12.52 2.04 0.15
CA ASP A 344 13.95 2.25 -0.07
C ASP A 344 14.19 3.10 -1.32
N MET A 345 15.43 3.13 -1.79
CA MET A 345 15.83 3.88 -2.98
C MET A 345 15.14 3.41 -4.28
N GLY A 346 14.79 2.13 -4.40
CA GLY A 346 14.23 1.54 -5.61
C GLY A 346 12.76 1.13 -5.51
N TYR A 347 12.27 0.78 -4.33
CA TYR A 347 10.97 0.15 -4.15
C TYR A 347 10.16 0.78 -3.02
N ILE A 348 8.84 0.79 -3.21
CA ILE A 348 7.85 0.92 -2.13
C ILE A 348 7.38 -0.49 -1.81
N TYR A 349 7.53 -0.89 -0.56
CA TYR A 349 7.08 -2.17 -0.04
C TYR A 349 5.73 -2.01 0.65
N LEU A 350 4.77 -2.84 0.29
CA LEU A 350 3.44 -2.89 0.92
C LEU A 350 3.15 -4.29 1.44
N GLN A 351 2.62 -4.38 2.65
CA GLN A 351 2.04 -5.60 3.19
C GLN A 351 0.60 -5.32 3.61
N LEU A 352 -0.33 -6.07 3.04
CA LEU A 352 -1.71 -6.13 3.51
C LEU A 352 -1.86 -7.34 4.42
N GLU A 353 -2.38 -7.11 5.62
CA GLU A 353 -2.85 -8.16 6.53
C GLU A 353 -4.38 -8.20 6.47
N THR A 354 -4.94 -9.37 6.16
CA THR A 354 -6.38 -9.60 6.20
C THR A 354 -6.82 -10.27 7.50
N ASN A 355 -8.10 -10.15 7.84
CA ASN A 355 -8.67 -10.73 9.06
C ASN A 355 -8.67 -12.28 9.05
N GLY A 356 -8.70 -12.90 7.86
CA GLY A 356 -8.57 -14.33 7.63
C GLY A 356 -7.51 -14.68 6.59
N ARG A 357 -7.35 -15.98 6.31
CA ARG A 357 -6.40 -16.46 5.29
C ARG A 357 -6.83 -16.00 3.89
N ILE A 358 -5.87 -15.51 3.10
CA ILE A 358 -6.06 -15.20 1.68
C ILE A 358 -6.06 -16.53 0.92
N ALA A 359 -7.22 -16.95 0.43
CA ALA A 359 -7.43 -18.16 -0.37
C ALA A 359 -8.52 -17.93 -1.40
N GLY A 360 -8.46 -18.61 -2.55
CA GLY A 360 -9.47 -18.49 -3.61
C GLY A 360 -9.20 -17.36 -4.61
N ASP A 361 -10.28 -16.83 -5.19
CA ASP A 361 -10.32 -15.91 -6.34
C ASP A 361 -10.40 -14.42 -5.94
N PHE A 362 -9.84 -14.07 -4.77
CA PHE A 362 -9.78 -12.68 -4.33
C PHE A 362 -8.93 -11.82 -5.28
N VAL A 363 -9.44 -10.63 -5.54
CA VAL A 363 -8.78 -9.59 -6.33
C VAL A 363 -8.40 -8.46 -5.39
N PHE A 364 -7.11 -8.14 -5.35
CA PHE A 364 -6.61 -6.97 -4.63
C PHE A 364 -6.24 -5.90 -5.65
N THR A 365 -6.81 -4.71 -5.51
CA THR A 365 -6.47 -3.55 -6.35
C THR A 365 -5.72 -2.54 -5.51
N ILE A 366 -4.50 -2.22 -5.91
CA ILE A 366 -3.64 -1.24 -5.24
C ILE A 366 -3.48 -0.04 -6.16
N GLN A 367 -3.63 1.16 -5.60
CA GLN A 367 -3.44 2.41 -6.32
C GLN A 367 -2.40 3.26 -5.62
N LEU A 368 -1.43 3.74 -6.40
CA LEU A 368 -0.41 4.67 -5.97
C LEU A 368 -0.48 5.92 -6.84
N VAL A 369 -0.60 7.08 -6.23
CA VAL A 369 -0.67 8.37 -6.93
C VAL A 369 0.47 9.26 -6.45
N SER A 370 1.31 9.72 -7.36
CA SER A 370 2.43 10.58 -7.04
C SER A 370 2.01 12.03 -6.84
N CYS A 371 2.65 12.73 -5.89
CA CYS A 371 2.60 14.19 -5.79
C CYS A 371 3.78 14.82 -6.56
N SER A 372 3.82 14.61 -7.87
CA SER A 372 4.87 15.13 -8.77
C SER A 372 4.28 15.90 -9.94
N LYS A 373 5.13 16.65 -10.66
CA LYS A 373 4.80 17.19 -11.98
C LYS A 373 5.76 16.54 -13.00
N PRO A 374 5.29 15.72 -13.95
CA PRO A 374 3.89 15.30 -14.13
C PRO A 374 3.41 14.36 -13.00
N ARG A 375 2.11 14.36 -12.72
CA ARG A 375 1.47 13.38 -11.82
C ARG A 375 1.46 12.01 -12.47
N ARG A 376 1.76 10.96 -11.70
CA ARG A 376 1.66 9.56 -12.12
C ARG A 376 0.64 8.85 -11.25
N SER A 377 -0.20 8.03 -11.89
CA SER A 377 -1.16 7.14 -11.23
C SER A 377 -0.86 5.72 -11.67
N LEU A 378 -0.46 4.88 -10.72
CA LEU A 378 -0.19 3.47 -10.91
C LEU A 378 -1.35 2.68 -10.31
N GLN A 379 -2.02 1.86 -11.13
CA GLN A 379 -3.04 0.93 -10.65
C GLN A 379 -2.57 -0.51 -10.91
N LEU A 380 -2.55 -1.30 -9.85
CA LEU A 380 -2.14 -2.70 -9.85
C LEU A 380 -3.32 -3.57 -9.45
N ARG A 381 -3.49 -4.70 -10.12
CA ARG A 381 -4.50 -5.71 -9.80
C ARG A 381 -3.82 -7.06 -9.60
N PHE A 382 -3.90 -7.58 -8.38
CA PHE A 382 -3.38 -8.87 -8.01
C PHE A 382 -4.53 -9.88 -8.05
N ILE A 383 -4.35 -10.92 -8.87
CA ILE A 383 -5.19 -12.11 -8.89
C ILE A 383 -4.38 -13.21 -8.20
N VAL A 384 -4.78 -13.54 -6.99
CA VAL A 384 -4.11 -14.53 -6.13
C VAL A 384 -4.13 -15.90 -6.83
N PRO A 385 -3.04 -16.70 -6.73
CA PRO A 385 -1.86 -16.48 -5.90
C PRO A 385 -0.71 -15.73 -6.54
N ASP A 386 -0.64 -15.59 -7.87
CA ASP A 386 0.63 -15.25 -8.53
C ASP A 386 0.55 -14.38 -9.79
N LYS A 387 -0.63 -13.86 -10.15
CA LYS A 387 -0.80 -12.96 -11.29
C LYS A 387 -0.96 -11.51 -10.83
N VAL A 388 -0.23 -10.61 -11.46
CA VAL A 388 -0.35 -9.16 -11.27
C VAL A 388 -0.49 -8.48 -12.62
N TYR A 389 -1.42 -7.55 -12.68
CA TYR A 389 -1.70 -6.72 -13.85
C TYR A 389 -1.49 -5.26 -13.50
N MET A 390 -0.93 -4.51 -14.42
CA MET A 390 -0.78 -3.06 -14.35
C MET A 390 -1.74 -2.42 -15.34
N LYS A 391 -2.36 -1.29 -14.98
CA LYS A 391 -3.25 -0.54 -15.86
C LYS A 391 -2.45 0.44 -16.73
N SER A 392 -2.73 0.50 -18.03
CA SER A 392 -2.28 1.55 -18.94
C SER A 392 -3.45 1.97 -19.82
N GLY A 393 -3.85 3.24 -19.75
CA GLY A 393 -5.11 3.71 -20.32
C GLY A 393 -6.30 2.90 -19.78
N HIS A 394 -7.07 2.30 -20.68
CA HIS A 394 -8.22 1.43 -20.33
C HIS A 394 -7.87 -0.06 -20.25
N LEU A 395 -6.62 -0.45 -20.55
CA LEU A 395 -6.21 -1.84 -20.65
C LEU A 395 -5.42 -2.29 -19.41
N TRP A 396 -5.51 -3.59 -19.13
CA TRP A 396 -4.74 -4.27 -18.09
C TRP A 396 -3.76 -5.24 -18.75
N TYR A 397 -2.48 -5.15 -18.41
CA TYR A 397 -1.43 -6.03 -18.94
C TYR A 397 -0.72 -6.74 -17.80
N ALA A 398 -0.40 -8.02 -18.01
CA ALA A 398 0.39 -8.77 -17.06
C ALA A 398 1.80 -8.15 -16.96
N THR A 399 2.34 -8.04 -15.76
CA THR A 399 3.70 -7.51 -15.55
C THR A 399 4.53 -8.43 -14.66
N LYS A 400 5.83 -8.47 -14.91
CA LYS A 400 6.83 -9.14 -14.04
C LYS A 400 7.59 -8.14 -13.14
N GLU A 401 7.40 -6.83 -13.35
CA GLU A 401 8.12 -5.78 -12.63
C GLU A 401 7.68 -5.65 -11.17
N ILE A 402 6.43 -6.02 -10.87
CA ILE A 402 5.91 -6.06 -9.51
C ILE A 402 6.19 -7.43 -8.91
N VAL A 403 6.98 -7.46 -7.84
CA VAL A 403 7.28 -8.70 -7.10
C VAL A 403 6.35 -8.80 -5.92
N PHE A 404 5.61 -9.90 -5.81
CA PHE A 404 4.66 -10.10 -4.72
C PHE A 404 4.56 -11.57 -4.28
N LYS A 405 4.09 -11.77 -3.05
CA LYS A 405 3.83 -13.09 -2.46
C LYS A 405 2.58 -13.05 -1.59
N VAL A 406 1.83 -14.14 -1.61
CA VAL A 406 0.73 -14.39 -0.67
C VAL A 406 1.11 -15.53 0.25
N ARG A 407 1.02 -15.32 1.56
CA ARG A 407 1.26 -16.36 2.57
C ARG A 407 0.31 -16.17 3.76
N GLY A 408 -0.53 -17.17 4.00
CA GLY A 408 -1.50 -17.11 5.10
C GLY A 408 -2.47 -15.94 4.89
N LYS A 409 -2.44 -14.96 5.79
CA LYS A 409 -3.27 -13.75 5.77
C LYS A 409 -2.54 -12.51 5.22
N TYR A 410 -1.35 -12.70 4.63
CA TYR A 410 -0.49 -11.62 4.19
C TYR A 410 -0.33 -11.62 2.68
N LEU A 411 -0.53 -10.44 2.07
CA LEU A 411 -0.12 -10.12 0.71
C LEU A 411 1.02 -9.10 0.80
N GLU A 412 2.22 -9.50 0.40
CA GLU A 412 3.41 -8.65 0.37
C GLU A 412 3.76 -8.30 -1.07
N MET A 413 4.19 -7.07 -1.32
CA MET A 413 4.62 -6.63 -2.63
C MET A 413 5.72 -5.57 -2.56
N ALA A 414 6.52 -5.53 -3.63
CA ALA A 414 7.49 -4.49 -3.91
C ALA A 414 7.12 -3.82 -5.23
N VAL A 415 6.91 -2.51 -5.18
CA VAL A 415 6.51 -1.66 -6.30
C VAL A 415 7.67 -0.74 -6.67
N PRO A 416 8.24 -0.82 -7.89
CA PRO A 416 9.32 0.06 -8.31
C PRO A 416 8.93 1.54 -8.24
N ARG A 417 9.75 2.36 -7.57
CA ARG A 417 9.54 3.81 -7.42
C ARG A 417 9.55 4.58 -8.75
N ARG A 418 10.23 4.05 -9.76
CA ARG A 418 10.30 4.63 -11.11
C ARG A 418 8.92 4.83 -11.77
N HIS A 419 7.94 3.99 -11.46
CA HIS A 419 6.56 4.16 -11.95
C HIS A 419 5.87 5.43 -11.41
N LEU A 420 6.41 6.04 -10.35
CA LEU A 420 5.88 7.23 -9.69
C LEU A 420 6.74 8.48 -9.95
N ALA A 421 7.56 8.46 -11.00
CA ALA A 421 8.45 9.56 -11.38
C ALA A 421 9.33 10.08 -10.23
N GLY A 422 9.76 9.17 -9.34
CA GLY A 422 10.65 9.49 -8.23
C GLY A 422 10.05 10.43 -7.17
N ALA A 423 8.72 10.54 -7.09
CA ALA A 423 8.06 11.48 -6.20
C ALA A 423 8.44 11.28 -4.73
N GLY A 424 8.68 12.39 -4.01
CA GLY A 424 8.92 12.39 -2.56
C GLY A 424 7.65 12.29 -1.71
N CYS A 425 6.46 12.27 -2.33
CA CYS A 425 5.18 12.09 -1.67
C CYS A 425 4.25 11.25 -2.55
N VAL A 426 3.59 10.27 -1.95
CA VAL A 426 2.69 9.31 -2.62
C VAL A 426 1.42 9.11 -1.81
N PHE A 427 0.30 9.02 -2.52
CA PHE A 427 -0.98 8.56 -2.01
C PHE A 427 -1.10 7.06 -2.26
N ILE A 428 -1.46 6.27 -1.25
CA ILE A 428 -1.62 4.81 -1.35
C ILE A 428 -3.03 4.40 -0.92
N TYR A 429 -3.65 3.54 -1.72
CA TYR A 429 -4.98 2.99 -1.47
C TYR A 429 -5.02 1.52 -1.86
N ALA A 430 -5.73 0.71 -1.08
CA ALA A 430 -6.00 -0.69 -1.39
C ALA A 430 -7.51 -0.96 -1.35
N GLU A 431 -7.94 -1.83 -2.26
CA GLU A 431 -9.30 -2.33 -2.37
C GLU A 431 -9.25 -3.84 -2.53
N THR A 432 -10.17 -4.54 -1.89
CA THR A 432 -10.34 -5.97 -2.04
C THR A 432 -11.71 -6.27 -2.62
N GLY A 433 -11.77 -7.33 -3.41
CA GLY A 433 -13.02 -7.74 -4.02
C GLY A 433 -13.00 -9.20 -4.43
N ARG A 434 -14.17 -9.66 -4.84
CA ARG A 434 -14.36 -10.97 -5.45
C ARG A 434 -15.19 -10.80 -6.72
N GLY A 435 -14.62 -11.20 -7.86
CA GLY A 435 -15.20 -10.89 -9.16
C GLY A 435 -15.37 -9.37 -9.37
N ARG A 436 -16.62 -8.92 -9.54
CA ARG A 436 -16.96 -7.49 -9.68
C ARG A 436 -17.41 -6.82 -8.37
N LEU A 437 -17.52 -7.58 -7.28
CA LEU A 437 -18.01 -7.07 -6.01
C LEU A 437 -16.83 -6.58 -5.16
N MET A 438 -16.84 -5.30 -4.80
CA MET A 438 -15.95 -4.75 -3.79
C MET A 438 -16.37 -5.30 -2.41
N VAL A 439 -15.41 -5.86 -1.68
CA VAL A 439 -15.63 -6.42 -0.34
C VAL A 439 -15.21 -5.42 0.72
N ASP A 440 -14.01 -4.83 0.57
CA ASP A 440 -13.46 -3.89 1.52
C ASP A 440 -12.52 -2.88 0.83
N ARG A 441 -12.20 -1.78 1.52
CA ARG A 441 -11.26 -0.77 1.06
C ARG A 441 -10.59 -0.05 2.20
N THR A 442 -9.37 0.40 1.97
CA THR A 442 -8.63 1.21 2.92
C THR A 442 -8.94 2.70 2.79
N ALA A 443 -8.49 3.49 3.76
CA ALA A 443 -8.26 4.93 3.57
C ALA A 443 -7.28 5.21 2.40
N TRP A 444 -7.27 6.45 1.91
CA TRP A 444 -6.12 6.97 1.16
C TRP A 444 -5.05 7.47 2.15
N TYR A 445 -3.88 6.85 2.10
CA TYR A 445 -2.73 7.17 2.94
C TYR A 445 -1.78 8.11 2.22
N VAL A 446 -1.33 9.17 2.90
CA VAL A 446 -0.37 10.14 2.34
C VAL A 446 0.97 9.93 3.01
N LEU A 447 1.96 9.52 2.22
CA LEU A 447 3.28 9.13 2.70
C LEU A 447 4.38 9.95 2.04
N PHE A 448 5.26 10.52 2.85
CA PHE A 448 6.53 11.08 2.36
C PHE A 448 7.58 9.98 2.24
N LEU A 449 8.14 9.88 1.04
CA LEU A 449 9.21 8.94 0.70
C LEU A 449 10.59 9.58 0.95
N PRO A 450 11.64 8.78 1.18
CA PRO A 450 13.01 9.28 1.29
C PRO A 450 13.43 10.04 0.03
N SER A 451 14.15 11.17 0.21
CA SER A 451 14.73 11.94 -0.88
C SER A 451 15.74 11.09 -1.66
N SER A 452 15.78 11.26 -2.98
CA SER A 452 16.49 10.46 -3.99
C SER A 452 15.74 9.18 -4.43
N ALA A 453 15.09 9.28 -5.59
CA ALA A 453 14.76 8.13 -6.41
C ALA A 453 15.84 8.08 -7.48
N GLY A 454 16.83 7.22 -7.31
CA GLY A 454 17.70 6.87 -8.43
C GLY A 454 16.90 6.04 -9.43
N ASP A 455 17.27 6.09 -10.71
CA ASP A 455 16.89 5.06 -11.68
C ASP A 455 17.37 3.72 -11.13
N SER A 456 16.50 2.97 -10.45
CA SER A 456 16.97 1.88 -9.61
C SER A 456 17.27 0.64 -10.46
N THR A 457 18.57 0.44 -10.73
CA THR A 457 19.19 -0.86 -10.99
C THR A 457 19.27 -1.73 -9.72
N VAL A 458 18.73 -1.25 -8.60
CA VAL A 458 18.72 -1.94 -7.31
C VAL A 458 17.85 -3.19 -7.42
N PRO A 459 18.32 -4.38 -7.00
CA PRO A 459 17.52 -5.59 -7.02
C PRO A 459 16.47 -5.58 -5.91
N VAL A 460 15.34 -6.24 -6.17
CA VAL A 460 14.42 -6.70 -5.14
C VAL A 460 14.67 -8.18 -4.83
N TYR A 461 14.50 -8.55 -3.56
CA TYR A 461 14.76 -9.91 -3.09
C TYR A 461 13.45 -10.59 -2.71
N ALA A 462 13.29 -11.87 -3.08
CA ALA A 462 12.09 -12.63 -2.81
C ALA A 462 12.36 -14.12 -2.65
N THR A 463 11.42 -14.84 -2.05
CA THR A 463 11.34 -16.30 -2.20
C THR A 463 10.91 -16.64 -3.63
N ALA A 464 11.58 -17.60 -4.26
CA ALA A 464 11.31 -17.97 -5.64
C ALA A 464 9.84 -18.42 -5.84
N HIS A 465 9.28 -18.12 -7.00
CA HIS A 465 8.09 -18.78 -7.51
C HIS A 465 8.46 -19.97 -8.38
N ARG A 466 7.61 -21.00 -8.40
CA ARG A 466 7.83 -22.20 -9.22
C ARG A 466 8.05 -21.87 -10.71
N LYS A 467 7.38 -20.85 -11.23
CA LYS A 467 7.55 -20.39 -12.62
C LYS A 467 8.92 -19.76 -12.93
N GLU A 468 9.69 -19.41 -11.91
CA GLU A 468 11.01 -18.78 -12.03
C GLU A 468 12.14 -19.82 -12.04
N ILE A 469 11.86 -21.09 -11.76
CA ILE A 469 12.85 -22.18 -11.74
C ILE A 469 13.69 -22.29 -13.02
N PRO A 470 13.12 -22.13 -14.25
CA PRO A 470 13.93 -22.08 -15.47
C PRO A 470 14.90 -20.89 -15.51
N GLU A 471 14.50 -19.73 -14.99
CA GLU A 471 15.37 -18.54 -14.90
C GLU A 471 16.49 -18.79 -13.88
N VAL A 472 16.20 -19.40 -12.72
CA VAL A 472 17.21 -19.80 -11.73
C VAL A 472 18.25 -20.77 -12.33
N ALA A 473 17.79 -21.79 -13.07
CA ALA A 473 18.66 -22.74 -13.75
C ALA A 473 19.57 -22.06 -14.79
N THR A 474 19.06 -21.02 -15.46
CA THR A 474 19.84 -20.20 -16.40
C THR A 474 20.91 -19.40 -15.67
N VAL A 475 20.57 -18.78 -14.53
CA VAL A 475 21.56 -18.07 -13.70
C VAL A 475 22.63 -19.02 -13.19
N PHE A 476 22.28 -20.21 -12.70
CA PHE A 476 23.26 -21.25 -12.31
C PHE A 476 24.19 -21.60 -13.47
N CYS A 477 23.62 -21.91 -14.64
CA CYS A 477 24.38 -22.28 -15.83
C CYS A 477 25.39 -21.18 -16.19
N ARG A 478 24.96 -19.92 -16.24
CA ARG A 478 25.83 -18.78 -16.60
C ARG A 478 26.84 -18.42 -15.51
N ALA A 479 26.47 -18.58 -14.23
CA ALA A 479 27.36 -18.25 -13.11
C ALA A 479 28.51 -19.25 -12.95
N PHE A 480 28.27 -20.52 -13.30
CA PHE A 480 29.19 -21.65 -13.11
C PHE A 480 29.58 -22.37 -14.42
N LEU A 481 29.45 -21.70 -15.57
CA LEU A 481 29.67 -22.33 -16.88
C LEU A 481 31.05 -23.02 -16.99
N PRO A 482 32.18 -22.39 -16.56
CA PRO A 482 33.49 -23.04 -16.61
C PRO A 482 33.59 -24.29 -15.73
N GLU A 483 32.99 -24.29 -14.54
CA GLU A 483 32.96 -25.44 -13.63
C GLU A 483 32.11 -26.57 -14.21
N ILE A 484 30.94 -26.24 -14.77
CA ILE A 484 30.02 -27.20 -15.34
C ILE A 484 30.64 -27.86 -16.59
N ARG A 485 31.25 -27.09 -17.50
CA ARG A 485 31.94 -27.65 -18.67
C ARG A 485 33.08 -28.60 -18.29
N ARG A 486 33.83 -28.30 -17.22
CA ARG A 486 34.86 -29.20 -16.68
C ARG A 486 34.28 -30.53 -16.21
N VAL A 487 33.08 -30.54 -15.62
CA VAL A 487 32.39 -31.77 -15.18
C VAL A 487 31.79 -32.55 -16.34
N LEU A 488 31.40 -31.86 -17.42
CA LEU A 488 30.72 -32.45 -18.57
C LEU A 488 31.68 -32.77 -19.73
N ASP A 489 32.98 -32.92 -19.48
CA ASP A 489 34.01 -33.19 -20.49
C ASP A 489 33.96 -32.19 -21.68
N GLY A 490 33.80 -30.91 -21.37
CA GLY A 490 33.70 -29.82 -22.36
C GLY A 490 32.34 -29.67 -23.02
N ARG A 491 31.34 -30.52 -22.71
CA ARG A 491 29.99 -30.42 -23.29
C ARG A 491 29.16 -29.31 -22.65
N GLU A 492 28.22 -28.79 -23.43
CA GLU A 492 27.23 -27.82 -22.94
C GLU A 492 26.22 -28.47 -21.97
N PRO A 493 25.90 -27.82 -20.84
CA PRO A 493 24.88 -28.31 -19.92
C PRO A 493 23.48 -28.30 -20.51
N SER A 494 22.73 -29.36 -20.22
CA SER A 494 21.30 -29.42 -20.54
C SER A 494 20.50 -28.52 -19.60
N LEU A 495 20.01 -27.39 -20.11
CA LEU A 495 19.14 -26.50 -19.32
C LEU A 495 17.90 -27.22 -18.76
N PRO A 496 17.18 -28.09 -19.51
CA PRO A 496 16.08 -28.89 -18.97
C PRO A 496 16.47 -29.76 -17.75
N MET A 497 17.68 -30.30 -17.76
CA MET A 497 18.20 -31.09 -16.63
C MET A 497 18.44 -30.19 -15.41
N LEU A 498 19.08 -29.04 -15.60
CA LEU A 498 19.29 -28.06 -14.53
C LEU A 498 17.97 -27.55 -13.97
N THR A 499 16.98 -27.28 -14.83
CA THR A 499 15.61 -26.95 -14.40
C THR A 499 15.02 -28.09 -13.55
N SER A 500 15.17 -29.35 -13.95
CA SER A 500 14.70 -30.51 -13.17
C SER A 500 15.37 -30.62 -11.79
N LEU A 501 16.66 -30.26 -11.70
CA LEU A 501 17.39 -30.22 -10.42
C LEU A 501 16.82 -29.12 -9.51
N PHE A 502 16.68 -27.88 -10.00
CA PHE A 502 16.12 -26.80 -9.19
C PHE A 502 14.65 -27.02 -8.85
N GLU A 503 13.88 -27.69 -9.70
CA GLU A 503 12.51 -28.11 -9.41
C GLU A 503 12.46 -29.10 -8.23
N PHE A 504 13.41 -30.01 -8.14
CA PHE A 504 13.59 -30.88 -6.97
C PHE A 504 13.90 -30.07 -5.71
N LEU A 505 14.91 -29.19 -5.77
CA LEU A 505 15.32 -28.36 -4.63
C LEU A 505 14.16 -27.48 -4.12
N TYR A 506 13.42 -26.88 -5.05
CA TYR A 506 12.23 -26.10 -4.76
C TYR A 506 11.11 -26.95 -4.16
N THR A 507 10.86 -28.15 -4.69
CA THR A 507 9.83 -29.06 -4.16
C THR A 507 10.13 -29.52 -2.74
N ALA A 508 11.41 -29.77 -2.44
CA ALA A 508 11.85 -30.20 -1.13
C ALA A 508 11.72 -29.08 -0.09
N GLU A 509 12.13 -27.85 -0.42
CA GLU A 509 12.03 -26.74 0.52
C GLU A 509 11.83 -25.40 -0.24
N PRO A 510 10.59 -25.04 -0.61
CA PRO A 510 10.33 -23.87 -1.47
C PRO A 510 10.87 -22.56 -0.87
N GLY A 511 10.75 -22.42 0.45
CA GLY A 511 11.20 -21.24 1.18
C GLY A 511 12.73 -21.12 1.30
N ALA A 512 13.50 -22.14 0.91
CA ALA A 512 14.96 -22.13 0.93
C ALA A 512 15.59 -21.56 -0.34
N LEU A 513 14.83 -21.43 -1.43
CA LEU A 513 15.30 -20.82 -2.67
C LEU A 513 14.90 -19.34 -2.70
N LEU A 514 15.88 -18.45 -2.51
CA LEU A 514 15.69 -17.02 -2.63
C LEU A 514 16.26 -16.52 -3.96
N VAL A 515 15.65 -15.49 -4.52
CA VAL A 515 16.03 -14.87 -5.79
C VAL A 515 16.21 -13.36 -5.61
N ALA A 516 17.18 -12.82 -6.33
CA ALA A 516 17.33 -11.39 -6.56
C ALA A 516 16.80 -11.08 -7.96
N LYS A 517 15.96 -10.06 -8.08
CA LYS A 517 15.31 -9.67 -9.33
C LYS A 517 15.58 -8.22 -9.67
N ALA A 518 15.87 -7.96 -10.93
CA ALA A 518 15.91 -6.60 -11.49
C ALA A 518 15.16 -6.63 -12.83
N ASP A 519 14.36 -5.61 -13.09
CA ASP A 519 13.56 -5.48 -14.33
C ASP A 519 12.71 -6.73 -14.65
N GLY A 520 12.15 -7.33 -13.60
CA GLY A 520 11.31 -8.52 -13.71
C GLY A 520 12.04 -9.83 -14.02
N GLN A 521 13.37 -9.83 -14.13
CA GLN A 521 14.20 -11.00 -14.41
C GLN A 521 14.96 -11.46 -13.16
N VAL A 522 15.17 -12.77 -13.01
CA VAL A 522 16.07 -13.30 -11.97
C VAL A 522 17.52 -13.03 -12.37
N ILE A 523 18.25 -12.27 -11.53
CA ILE A 523 19.66 -11.93 -11.75
C ILE A 523 20.63 -12.66 -10.80
N GLY A 524 20.08 -13.26 -9.75
CA GLY A 524 20.84 -13.99 -8.75
C GLY A 524 19.92 -14.90 -7.94
N TYR A 525 20.48 -15.93 -7.31
CA TYR A 525 19.75 -16.82 -6.42
C TYR A 525 20.66 -17.34 -5.31
N ILE A 526 20.05 -17.77 -4.22
CA ILE A 526 20.69 -18.56 -3.16
C ILE A 526 19.77 -19.72 -2.77
N TYR A 527 20.35 -20.90 -2.59
CA TYR A 527 19.66 -22.04 -2.04
C TYR A 527 20.23 -22.38 -0.65
N ALA A 528 19.40 -22.22 0.37
CA ALA A 528 19.78 -22.27 1.77
C ALA A 528 18.81 -23.16 2.59
N PRO A 529 18.85 -24.50 2.42
CA PRO A 529 17.94 -25.42 3.10
C PRO A 529 18.19 -25.51 4.61
N ALA A 530 17.11 -25.76 5.36
CA ALA A 530 17.15 -25.93 6.80
C ALA A 530 17.60 -27.34 7.24
N SER A 531 17.42 -28.35 6.38
CA SER A 531 17.90 -29.71 6.66
C SER A 531 18.23 -30.50 5.38
N LEU A 532 19.46 -31.00 5.30
CA LEU A 532 19.87 -31.93 4.25
C LEU A 532 19.15 -33.28 4.32
N ARG A 533 18.79 -33.74 5.52
CA ARG A 533 18.08 -35.01 5.71
C ARG A 533 16.73 -34.98 5.00
N HIS A 534 16.04 -33.83 5.04
CA HIS A 534 14.78 -33.65 4.34
C HIS A 534 14.96 -33.75 2.81
N LEU A 535 16.00 -33.09 2.27
CA LEU A 535 16.32 -33.14 0.84
C LEU A 535 16.52 -34.56 0.33
N TRP A 536 17.33 -35.37 1.03
CA TRP A 536 17.56 -36.76 0.66
C TRP A 536 16.28 -37.59 0.75
N LYS A 537 15.50 -37.44 1.84
CA LYS A 537 14.19 -38.11 1.96
C LYS A 537 13.28 -37.77 0.78
N THR A 538 13.18 -36.50 0.38
CA THR A 538 12.37 -36.09 -0.79
C THR A 538 12.90 -36.70 -2.09
N ALA A 539 14.23 -36.73 -2.29
CA ALA A 539 14.85 -37.27 -3.51
C ALA A 539 14.53 -38.76 -3.72
N PHE A 540 14.60 -39.56 -2.65
CA PHE A 540 14.29 -40.99 -2.67
C PHE A 540 12.77 -41.24 -2.76
N LEU A 541 11.97 -40.68 -1.84
CA LEU A 541 10.54 -40.98 -1.74
C LEU A 541 9.73 -40.52 -2.96
N ARG A 542 10.15 -39.43 -3.63
CA ARG A 542 9.48 -38.92 -4.83
C ARG A 542 10.10 -39.43 -6.14
N GLY A 543 10.99 -40.42 -6.08
CA GLY A 543 11.55 -41.09 -7.26
C GLY A 543 12.39 -40.20 -8.17
N TYR A 544 12.90 -39.05 -7.69
CA TYR A 544 13.70 -38.13 -8.52
C TYR A 544 14.97 -38.79 -9.04
N ILE A 545 15.59 -39.65 -8.23
CA ILE A 545 16.80 -40.42 -8.59
C ILE A 545 16.49 -41.36 -9.76
N LEU A 546 15.42 -42.16 -9.65
CA LEU A 546 14.97 -43.07 -10.72
C LEU A 546 14.60 -42.31 -12.00
N ARG A 547 13.95 -41.16 -11.87
CA ARG A 547 13.58 -40.31 -13.00
C ARG A 547 14.80 -39.73 -13.72
N TRP A 548 15.82 -39.29 -12.98
CA TRP A 548 17.06 -38.81 -13.58
C TRP A 548 17.84 -39.91 -14.30
N VAL A 549 17.89 -41.12 -13.73
CA VAL A 549 18.47 -42.30 -14.37
C VAL A 549 17.71 -42.67 -15.65
N GLY A 550 16.37 -42.70 -15.62
CA GLY A 550 15.55 -42.96 -16.81
C GLY A 550 15.73 -41.94 -17.92
N TYR A 551 15.77 -40.63 -17.59
CA TYR A 551 16.02 -39.58 -18.59
C TYR A 551 17.44 -39.61 -19.17
N TRP A 552 18.42 -40.10 -18.41
CA TRP A 552 19.75 -40.37 -18.94
C TRP A 552 19.74 -41.54 -19.93
N LEU A 553 19.11 -42.67 -19.57
CA LEU A 553 19.02 -43.87 -20.42
C LEU A 553 18.31 -43.62 -21.76
N ILE A 554 17.31 -42.74 -21.79
CA ILE A 554 16.57 -42.37 -23.02
C ILE A 554 17.29 -41.26 -23.81
N GLY A 555 18.53 -40.89 -23.43
CA GLY A 555 19.35 -39.89 -24.14
C GLY A 555 18.88 -38.44 -23.96
N ARG A 556 17.89 -38.19 -23.10
CA ARG A 556 17.33 -36.85 -22.82
C ARG A 556 18.32 -35.97 -22.04
N TYR A 557 19.22 -36.59 -21.27
CA TYR A 557 20.35 -35.93 -20.59
C TYR A 557 21.68 -36.39 -21.18
N ARG A 558 22.48 -35.46 -21.72
CA ARG A 558 23.69 -35.76 -22.53
C ARG A 558 24.96 -35.96 -21.68
N PHE A 559 24.93 -36.83 -20.68
CA PHE A 559 26.13 -37.18 -19.90
C PHE A 559 27.02 -38.18 -20.64
N SER A 560 28.34 -38.02 -20.55
CA SER A 560 29.27 -39.11 -20.80
C SER A 560 29.23 -40.09 -19.61
N PHE A 561 29.55 -41.37 -19.83
CA PHE A 561 29.72 -42.33 -18.74
C PHE A 561 30.81 -41.88 -17.75
N HIS A 562 31.82 -41.15 -18.24
CA HIS A 562 32.86 -40.52 -17.43
C HIS A 562 32.31 -39.45 -16.50
N ALA A 563 31.50 -38.50 -16.98
CA ALA A 563 30.86 -37.47 -16.17
C ALA A 563 29.93 -38.07 -15.10
N LEU A 564 29.18 -39.13 -15.44
CA LEU A 564 28.33 -39.84 -14.50
C LEU A 564 29.17 -40.52 -13.39
N ARG A 565 30.25 -41.21 -13.78
CA ARG A 565 31.20 -41.82 -12.85
C ARG A 565 31.84 -40.79 -11.94
N THR A 566 32.21 -39.62 -12.46
CA THR A 566 32.81 -38.52 -11.68
C THR A 566 31.83 -37.95 -10.66
N ILE A 567 30.58 -37.68 -11.06
CA ILE A 567 29.53 -37.21 -10.14
C ILE A 567 29.22 -38.25 -9.05
N LEU A 568 29.19 -39.55 -9.41
CA LEU A 568 29.00 -40.65 -8.45
C LEU A 568 30.18 -40.79 -7.49
N MET A 569 31.42 -40.72 -7.98
CA MET A 569 32.63 -40.83 -7.16
C MET A 569 32.78 -39.62 -6.24
N ASP A 570 32.51 -38.40 -6.71
CA ASP A 570 32.48 -37.20 -5.86
C ASP A 570 31.42 -37.31 -4.76
N LYS A 571 30.23 -37.84 -5.07
CA LYS A 571 29.18 -38.08 -4.06
C LYS A 571 29.54 -39.22 -3.10
N LEU A 572 30.13 -40.31 -3.55
CA LEU A 572 30.58 -41.44 -2.71
C LEU A 572 31.69 -41.01 -1.76
N TYR A 573 32.64 -40.19 -2.23
CA TYR A 573 33.69 -39.60 -1.41
C TYR A 573 33.11 -38.65 -0.37
N PHE A 574 32.14 -37.82 -0.78
CA PHE A 574 31.41 -36.92 0.14
C PHE A 574 30.57 -37.69 1.16
N VAL A 575 29.94 -38.81 0.79
CA VAL A 575 29.19 -39.69 1.71
C VAL A 575 30.12 -40.41 2.69
N HIS A 576 31.28 -40.90 2.23
CA HIS A 576 32.31 -41.48 3.10
C HIS A 576 32.85 -40.46 4.11
N HIS A 577 33.05 -39.22 3.68
CA HIS A 577 33.44 -38.13 4.57
C HIS A 577 32.30 -37.65 5.48
N ALA A 578 31.06 -37.65 5.00
CA ALA A 578 29.84 -37.31 5.76
C ALA A 578 29.56 -38.32 6.89
N LEU A 579 29.89 -39.60 6.69
CA LEU A 579 29.83 -40.65 7.71
C LEU A 579 30.95 -40.52 8.77
N LYS A 580 31.98 -39.70 8.52
CA LYS A 580 33.06 -39.33 9.46
C LYS A 580 33.01 -37.83 9.84
N ASP A 581 31.89 -37.15 9.61
CA ASP A 581 31.80 -35.69 9.73
C ASP A 581 31.35 -35.27 11.12
N ASP A 582 32.28 -34.86 12.00
CA ASP A 582 31.99 -34.41 13.37
C ASP A 582 31.21 -33.08 13.47
N ILE A 583 30.87 -32.45 12.34
CA ILE A 583 30.16 -31.17 12.29
C ILE A 583 28.70 -31.40 11.89
N GLU A 584 27.85 -31.70 12.87
CA GLU A 584 26.40 -31.90 12.73
C GLU A 584 25.62 -30.58 12.55
N ILE A 585 25.96 -29.80 11.51
CA ILE A 585 25.20 -28.60 11.14
C ILE A 585 24.32 -28.90 9.93
N ASP A 586 23.01 -28.96 10.19
CA ASP A 586 21.97 -29.28 9.20
C ASP A 586 21.63 -28.08 8.29
N GLN A 587 21.73 -26.85 8.81
CA GLN A 587 21.46 -25.62 8.07
C GLN A 587 22.64 -25.24 7.18
N ARG A 588 22.40 -25.17 5.86
CA ARG A 588 23.49 -24.96 4.90
C ARG A 588 23.17 -23.97 3.81
N ILE A 589 24.17 -23.22 3.36
CA ILE A 589 24.15 -22.52 2.07
C ILE A 589 24.78 -23.46 1.05
N LEU A 590 23.96 -24.05 0.18
CA LEU A 590 24.41 -25.05 -0.79
C LEU A 590 24.82 -24.47 -2.13
N SER A 591 24.22 -23.35 -2.53
CA SER A 591 24.48 -22.76 -3.83
C SER A 591 24.12 -21.29 -3.84
N LEU A 592 24.98 -20.46 -4.42
CA LEU A 592 24.81 -19.02 -4.56
C LEU A 592 25.36 -18.58 -5.91
N GLY A 593 24.49 -18.09 -6.80
CA GLY A 593 24.88 -17.65 -8.12
C GLY A 593 24.38 -16.24 -8.41
N VAL A 594 25.21 -15.43 -9.07
CA VAL A 594 24.85 -14.12 -9.62
C VAL A 594 25.36 -14.05 -11.05
N LEU A 595 24.53 -13.52 -11.96
CA LEU A 595 24.90 -13.31 -13.36
C LEU A 595 26.22 -12.53 -13.46
N PRO A 596 27.16 -12.92 -14.34
CA PRO A 596 28.47 -12.28 -14.46
C PRO A 596 28.42 -10.75 -14.55
N GLU A 597 27.51 -10.23 -15.38
CA GLU A 597 27.27 -8.79 -15.62
C GLU A 597 26.61 -8.04 -14.45
N ARG A 598 26.16 -8.76 -13.40
CA ARG A 598 25.54 -8.18 -12.18
C ARG A 598 26.41 -8.36 -10.93
N ARG A 599 27.65 -8.85 -11.09
CA ARG A 599 28.63 -8.97 -9.99
C ARG A 599 29.16 -7.60 -9.58
N GLY A 600 29.72 -7.51 -8.37
CA GLY A 600 30.25 -6.26 -7.81
C GLY A 600 29.19 -5.28 -7.28
N GLN A 601 27.89 -5.59 -7.41
CA GLN A 601 26.78 -4.72 -7.01
C GLN A 601 26.16 -5.09 -5.65
N GLY A 602 26.83 -5.93 -4.85
CA GLY A 602 26.32 -6.35 -3.53
C GLY A 602 25.19 -7.40 -3.54
N VAL A 603 24.71 -7.86 -4.72
CA VAL A 603 23.60 -8.83 -4.84
C VAL A 603 23.78 -10.08 -3.97
N ALA A 604 24.96 -10.70 -4.04
CA ALA A 604 25.29 -11.90 -3.27
C ALA A 604 25.34 -11.64 -1.75
N GLN A 605 25.79 -10.45 -1.34
CA GLN A 605 25.85 -10.04 0.06
C GLN A 605 24.44 -10.00 0.67
N GLU A 606 23.50 -9.36 -0.03
CA GLU A 606 22.11 -9.30 0.42
C GLU A 606 21.41 -10.65 0.40
N LEU A 607 21.65 -11.50 -0.62
CA LEU A 607 21.11 -12.87 -0.64
C LEU A 607 21.59 -13.70 0.57
N VAL A 608 22.87 -13.59 0.93
CA VAL A 608 23.41 -14.25 2.13
C VAL A 608 22.77 -13.68 3.40
N ARG A 609 22.63 -12.36 3.52
CA ARG A 609 21.97 -11.71 4.66
C ARG A 609 20.56 -12.26 4.87
N HIS A 610 19.74 -12.30 3.81
CA HIS A 610 18.38 -12.84 3.83
C HIS A 610 18.34 -14.33 4.20
N ALA A 611 19.29 -15.13 3.70
CA ALA A 611 19.39 -16.53 4.08
C ALA A 611 19.75 -16.72 5.56
N LEU A 612 20.64 -15.90 6.11
CA LEU A 612 20.98 -15.92 7.54
C LEU A 612 19.80 -15.49 8.42
N GLU A 613 19.08 -14.44 8.04
CA GLU A 613 17.85 -14.01 8.73
C GLU A 613 16.80 -15.11 8.74
N ARG A 614 16.58 -15.77 7.60
CA ARG A 614 15.73 -16.96 7.53
C ARG A 614 16.18 -18.03 8.52
N PHE A 615 17.46 -18.38 8.57
CA PHE A 615 17.96 -19.36 9.53
C PHE A 615 17.72 -18.95 10.98
N ARG A 616 17.92 -17.66 11.33
CA ARG A 616 17.57 -17.13 12.66
C ARG A 616 16.08 -17.32 12.98
N THR A 617 15.18 -16.99 12.03
CA THR A 617 13.73 -17.19 12.25
C THR A 617 13.32 -18.66 12.39
N LEU A 618 14.12 -19.58 11.88
CA LEU A 618 13.94 -21.03 12.06
C LEU A 618 14.59 -21.57 13.34
N GLY A 619 15.18 -20.70 14.17
CA GLY A 619 15.84 -21.08 15.42
C GLY A 619 17.22 -21.72 15.23
N ALA A 620 17.86 -21.52 14.08
CA ALA A 620 19.18 -22.08 13.82
C ALA A 620 20.26 -21.36 14.64
N GLU A 621 21.16 -22.15 15.23
CA GLU A 621 22.27 -21.61 16.05
C GLU A 621 23.55 -21.44 15.24
N GLN A 622 23.73 -22.27 14.23
CA GLN A 622 24.89 -22.30 13.37
C GLN A 622 24.49 -22.53 11.92
N VAL A 623 25.29 -22.00 11.00
CA VAL A 623 25.12 -22.19 9.56
C VAL A 623 26.45 -22.63 8.96
N ARG A 624 26.39 -23.62 8.08
CA ARG A 624 27.56 -24.19 7.39
C ARG A 624 27.52 -23.90 5.88
N LEU A 625 28.69 -23.75 5.28
CA LEU A 625 28.86 -23.75 3.83
C LEU A 625 30.19 -24.38 3.42
N GLU A 626 30.26 -24.79 2.16
CA GLU A 626 31.46 -25.32 1.53
C GLU A 626 31.87 -24.43 0.35
N VAL A 627 33.15 -24.04 0.29
CA VAL A 627 33.67 -23.16 -0.77
C VAL A 627 35.08 -23.59 -1.19
N ARG A 628 35.40 -23.48 -2.49
CA ARG A 628 36.74 -23.80 -2.99
C ARG A 628 37.77 -22.72 -2.58
N PRO A 629 39.01 -23.09 -2.19
CA PRO A 629 40.06 -22.14 -1.80
C PRO A 629 40.46 -21.10 -2.88
N ASP A 630 40.25 -21.43 -4.15
CA ASP A 630 40.53 -20.59 -5.32
C ASP A 630 39.40 -19.58 -5.62
N ASN A 631 38.20 -19.76 -5.07
CA ASN A 631 37.09 -18.82 -5.20
C ASN A 631 37.25 -17.63 -4.24
N LYS A 632 38.25 -16.77 -4.51
CA LYS A 632 38.57 -15.58 -3.71
C LYS A 632 37.37 -14.64 -3.50
N PRO A 633 36.52 -14.36 -4.51
CA PRO A 633 35.34 -13.52 -4.31
C PRO A 633 34.34 -14.09 -3.29
N ALA A 634 34.03 -15.39 -3.35
CA ALA A 634 33.12 -16.04 -2.41
C ALA A 634 33.72 -16.08 -0.99
N LEU A 635 35.02 -16.37 -0.86
CA LEU A 635 35.71 -16.34 0.43
C LEU A 635 35.67 -14.97 1.10
N HIS A 636 35.92 -13.90 0.34
CA HIS A 636 35.81 -12.54 0.86
C HIS A 636 34.39 -12.24 1.35
N LEU A 637 33.38 -12.59 0.54
CA LEU A 637 31.97 -12.44 0.89
C LEU A 637 31.62 -13.17 2.20
N TYR A 638 31.95 -14.46 2.31
CA TYR A 638 31.59 -15.27 3.48
C TYR A 638 32.31 -14.81 4.74
N ARG A 639 33.58 -14.43 4.66
CA ARG A 639 34.31 -13.84 5.80
C ARG A 639 33.67 -12.54 6.26
N LYS A 640 33.31 -11.65 5.32
CA LYS A 640 32.58 -10.40 5.63
C LYS A 640 31.21 -10.67 6.27
N ALA A 641 30.54 -11.74 5.86
CA ALA A 641 29.29 -12.18 6.48
C ALA A 641 29.47 -12.85 7.86
N GLY A 642 30.70 -13.02 8.35
CA GLY A 642 31.01 -13.59 9.67
C GLY A 642 31.27 -15.10 9.69
N PHE A 643 31.48 -15.73 8.55
CA PHE A 643 31.87 -17.14 8.49
C PHE A 643 33.37 -17.33 8.74
N THR A 644 33.72 -18.35 9.51
CA THR A 644 35.10 -18.73 9.84
C THR A 644 35.41 -20.12 9.29
N VAL A 645 36.64 -20.36 8.84
CA VAL A 645 37.07 -21.68 8.37
C VAL A 645 37.18 -22.61 9.58
N LYS A 646 36.52 -23.76 9.52
CA LYS A 646 36.58 -24.80 10.56
C LYS A 646 37.48 -25.97 10.18
N LYS A 647 37.42 -26.40 8.92
CA LYS A 647 38.27 -27.47 8.40
C LYS A 647 38.40 -27.43 6.88
N VAL A 648 39.34 -28.20 6.36
CA VAL A 648 39.53 -28.47 4.93
C VAL A 648 39.08 -29.91 4.66
N ILE A 649 38.30 -30.11 3.61
CA ILE A 649 37.92 -31.44 3.09
C ILE A 649 38.32 -31.54 1.62
N GLY A 650 38.55 -32.75 1.11
CA GLY A 650 38.94 -32.96 -0.29
C GLY A 650 37.88 -33.72 -1.08
N ASP A 651 37.81 -33.49 -2.38
CA ASP A 651 37.22 -34.42 -3.35
C ASP A 651 38.24 -34.75 -4.45
N THR A 652 37.82 -35.52 -5.46
CA THR A 652 38.70 -35.93 -6.57
C THR A 652 39.26 -34.76 -7.39
N ARG A 653 38.78 -33.53 -7.14
CA ARG A 653 39.09 -32.31 -7.89
C ARG A 653 39.74 -31.23 -7.04
N GLY A 654 40.11 -31.56 -5.79
CA GLY A 654 40.88 -30.68 -4.91
C GLY A 654 40.17 -30.36 -3.60
N GLU A 655 40.69 -29.37 -2.90
CA GLU A 655 40.24 -29.00 -1.56
C GLU A 655 38.94 -28.16 -1.57
N TRP A 656 38.23 -28.21 -0.45
CA TRP A 656 37.07 -27.43 -0.07
C TRP A 656 37.28 -26.92 1.36
N LEU A 657 37.00 -25.65 1.59
CA LEU A 657 36.96 -25.07 2.92
C LEU A 657 35.55 -25.21 3.48
N VAL A 658 35.42 -25.85 4.64
CA VAL A 658 34.18 -25.88 5.41
C VAL A 658 34.17 -24.67 6.32
N MET A 659 33.23 -23.76 6.09
CA MET A 659 33.08 -22.54 6.88
C MET A 659 31.80 -22.57 7.72
N VAL A 660 31.86 -22.02 8.92
CA VAL A 660 30.76 -21.97 9.88
C VAL A 660 30.58 -20.56 10.43
N LYS A 661 29.31 -20.15 10.60
CA LYS A 661 28.90 -18.95 11.33
C LYS A 661 28.03 -19.33 12.53
N ASN A 662 28.31 -18.76 13.69
CA ASN A 662 27.41 -18.78 14.85
C ASN A 662 26.38 -17.65 14.73
N LEU A 663 25.11 -17.94 14.99
CA LEU A 663 24.00 -16.98 14.93
C LEU A 663 23.57 -16.44 16.30
N ARG A 664 24.03 -17.06 17.41
CA ARG A 664 23.64 -16.71 18.79
C ARG A 664 24.28 -15.42 19.36
N HIS A 665 25.28 -14.82 18.72
CA HIS A 665 26.13 -13.77 19.32
C HIS A 665 26.00 -12.35 18.72
N GLU A 666 24.92 -12.03 18.01
CA GLU A 666 24.72 -10.70 17.38
C GLU A 666 23.51 -9.94 17.96
N GLY A 667 23.08 -10.25 19.19
CA GLY A 667 21.86 -9.72 19.79
C GLY A 667 21.96 -9.37 21.27
N ASP A 668 23.07 -8.77 21.70
CA ASP A 668 23.15 -7.99 22.95
C ASP A 668 23.39 -6.51 22.61
#